data_AF-A0A352JGZ5-F1
#
_entry.id   AF-A0A352JGZ5-F1
#
_cell.length_a   1.000
_cell.length_b   1.000
_cell.length_c   1.000
_cell.angle_alpha   90.00
_cell.angle_beta   90.00
_cell.angle_gamma   90.00
#
_symmetry.space_group_name_H-M   'P 1'
#
loop_
_entity.id
_entity.type
_entity.pdbx_description
1 polymer ?
#
loop_
_entity_poly.entity_id
_entity_poly.type
_entity_poly.pdbx_seq_one_letter_code
_entity_poly.pdbx_strand_id
1 'polypeptide(L)'
;MASLPFLTGAEIRAKFLKFFEERNHKVLPSASLVPADPTVLLTIAGMLPFKPIFLGQQEPEVPRATTSQKCIRTNDIENVGRTARHHTFFEMLGNFSFGDYFKKEAITWGWELVTQVYQLPPDRLIISVYHTDEEAFAIWRDVIGIPAHRIQCMGDDNFWASGATGPCGPCSEIYFDFHPEIGDEHIDLEDDSRFLEIYNLVFMELNRDSHGNLTPLKKQNIDTGLGLERMAQVLQGVPNNYETDLIFPIIKKAADIAGLDYHKSDEKVKTSLKVIGDHVRSVVHMIADGINASNVGRGYILRRLLRRVVRHGRLIGISGIFASEVAEVAISLSQSVYPNTREREYVIKDEIKIEETRFLQTLERGEKLLEEILAKPEVMTSKIISGVDAFTLYDTYGFPLELTQEIAEEEGFTVDADGFESEMKKQQERSQAAHEDIDLLTKDNWVNIAKEIGKTEFLGYTELSSTAKVKAILVNGELTQKAIAGNKIQIVLDRTPFYAESGGQVGDTGYLAIGEAIAKVSDVQKQADLFIHIGQIERGEIAVGDNVNAQIALSERRRIQAHHTATHLLQSALKKIVDFNISQAGSLVDSDHLRFDFNLNRAVTAEEILQIELQINNWIAEAHDSVIEVLPIAQAKAKGAIAMFGEKYGAEVRVIDIPNVSMELCGGTHVKNTSEIGVFKIISETGVASGVRRIEAIAGQAVLEYLTVRDNITKDLSDRFKIKPEEISDRITGLQNELKNSQKEVESLKQQLALVKADSLLTEANPVGDFKVLVAQLPDIEAEALKSAAEKLSAKLGNSAVVLGSSTEDGKVTLVASFSKEVNAKGLQAGKFIGAIAKICNGGGGGRPNLAQAGGKDASKLPEALETAKSQLRKALA
;
A
#
# COMPACT_ATOMS: atom_id res chain seq x y z
N MET A 1 -17.73 51.90 -12.16
CA MET A 1 -17.96 50.71 -11.32
C MET A 1 -17.17 50.90 -10.05
N ALA A 2 -17.79 50.76 -8.87
CA ALA A 2 -17.02 50.72 -7.64
C ALA A 2 -16.07 49.50 -7.71
N SER A 3 -14.79 49.69 -7.47
CA SER A 3 -13.84 48.59 -7.38
C SER A 3 -14.21 47.73 -6.17
N LEU A 4 -14.37 46.42 -6.35
CA LEU A 4 -14.55 45.47 -5.25
C LEU A 4 -13.39 45.62 -4.25
N PRO A 5 -13.62 45.44 -2.94
CA PRO A 5 -12.53 45.46 -1.98
C PRO A 5 -11.63 44.24 -2.19
N PHE A 6 -10.34 44.49 -2.42
CA PHE A 6 -9.35 43.43 -2.44
C PHE A 6 -9.20 42.82 -1.04
N LEU A 7 -9.40 41.51 -0.92
CA LEU A 7 -9.16 40.75 0.31
C LEU A 7 -8.37 39.48 -0.01
N THR A 8 -7.34 39.24 0.79
CA THR A 8 -6.56 37.99 0.79
C THR A 8 -7.42 36.84 1.30
N GLY A 9 -7.09 35.60 0.93
CA GLY A 9 -7.77 34.42 1.48
C GLY A 9 -7.70 34.34 3.00
N ALA A 10 -6.60 34.83 3.60
CA ALA A 10 -6.47 34.95 5.05
C ALA A 10 -7.48 35.94 5.66
N GLU A 11 -7.68 37.10 5.06
CA GLU A 11 -8.64 38.10 5.51
C GLU A 11 -10.09 37.64 5.32
N ILE A 12 -10.38 36.95 4.21
CA ILE A 12 -11.71 36.36 3.96
C ILE A 12 -12.04 35.36 5.07
N ARG A 13 -11.15 34.41 5.34
CA ARG A 13 -11.31 33.43 6.42
C ARG A 13 -11.53 34.11 7.78
N ALA A 14 -10.69 35.09 8.12
CA ALA A 14 -10.78 35.78 9.41
C ALA A 14 -12.09 36.56 9.56
N LYS A 15 -12.54 37.26 8.51
CA LYS A 15 -13.81 37.99 8.51
C LYS A 15 -15.01 37.05 8.65
N PHE A 16 -15.02 35.91 7.95
CA PHE A 16 -16.08 34.91 8.09
C PHE A 16 -16.22 34.42 9.53
N LEU A 17 -15.11 33.92 10.11
CA LEU A 17 -15.12 33.34 11.45
C LEU A 17 -15.53 34.37 12.50
N LYS A 18 -15.00 35.59 12.39
CA LYS A 18 -15.35 36.70 13.30
C LYS A 18 -16.82 37.09 13.20
N PHE A 19 -17.37 37.17 11.99
CA PHE A 19 -18.77 37.54 11.76
C PHE A 19 -19.75 36.56 12.44
N PHE A 20 -19.45 35.26 12.41
CA PHE A 20 -20.27 34.25 13.07
C PHE A 20 -19.97 34.12 14.57
N GLU A 21 -18.73 34.37 15.00
CA GLU A 21 -18.37 34.51 16.41
C GLU A 21 -19.18 35.62 17.10
N GLU A 22 -19.31 36.79 16.46
CA GLU A 22 -20.14 37.91 16.93
C GLU A 22 -21.64 37.54 17.02
N ARG A 23 -22.06 36.44 16.39
CA ARG A 23 -23.40 35.84 16.45
C ARG A 23 -23.46 34.60 17.36
N ASN A 24 -22.53 34.50 18.30
CA ASN A 24 -22.41 33.41 19.28
C ASN A 24 -22.15 32.02 18.68
N HIS A 25 -21.55 31.92 17.49
CA HIS A 25 -21.02 30.64 17.01
C HIS A 25 -19.67 30.38 17.68
N LYS A 26 -19.46 29.17 18.18
CA LYS A 26 -18.14 28.77 18.65
C LYS A 26 -17.21 28.56 17.45
N VAL A 27 -16.12 29.32 17.37
CA VAL A 27 -15.05 29.05 16.40
C VAL A 27 -14.35 27.75 16.80
N LEU A 28 -14.37 26.76 15.92
CA LEU A 28 -13.68 25.48 16.09
C LEU A 28 -12.53 25.35 15.08
N PRO A 29 -11.43 24.67 15.43
CA PRO A 29 -10.37 24.37 14.48
C PRO A 29 -10.87 23.42 13.39
N SER A 30 -10.21 23.41 12.22
CA SER A 30 -10.46 22.41 11.18
C SER A 30 -10.25 21.01 11.74
N ALA A 31 -11.19 20.11 11.48
CA ALA A 31 -11.00 18.68 11.69
C ALA A 31 -9.95 18.11 10.72
N SER A 32 -9.42 16.93 11.07
CA SER A 32 -8.50 16.16 10.22
C SER A 32 -9.16 15.77 8.89
N LEU A 33 -8.35 15.65 7.84
CA LEU A 33 -8.73 15.02 6.58
C LEU A 33 -9.00 13.52 6.72
N VAL A 34 -8.60 12.89 7.83
CA VAL A 34 -8.97 11.52 8.20
C VAL A 34 -10.25 11.56 9.05
N PRO A 35 -11.43 11.28 8.46
CA PRO A 35 -12.69 11.39 9.18
C PRO A 35 -12.86 10.23 10.18
N ALA A 36 -13.61 10.47 11.26
CA ALA A 36 -14.06 9.42 12.17
C ALA A 36 -15.18 8.55 11.57
N ASP A 37 -15.90 9.07 10.56
CA ASP A 37 -16.95 8.35 9.84
C ASP A 37 -16.31 7.27 8.93
N PRO A 38 -16.60 5.96 9.15
CA PRO A 38 -16.02 4.88 8.37
C PRO A 38 -16.60 4.78 6.94
N THR A 39 -17.68 5.50 6.63
CA THR A 39 -18.34 5.45 5.31
C THR A 39 -17.64 6.29 4.25
N VAL A 40 -16.68 7.14 4.65
CA VAL A 40 -15.93 8.03 3.76
C VAL A 40 -14.43 7.95 4.01
N LEU A 41 -13.64 8.06 2.95
CA LEU A 41 -12.18 7.99 3.04
C LEU A 41 -11.58 9.31 3.53
N LEU A 42 -12.07 10.45 3.06
CA LEU A 42 -11.54 11.77 3.38
C LEU A 42 -12.64 12.70 3.83
N THR A 43 -12.27 13.75 4.55
CA THR A 43 -13.21 14.84 4.88
C THR A 43 -13.56 15.62 3.61
N ILE A 44 -14.80 15.45 3.12
CA ILE A 44 -15.28 16.02 1.84
C ILE A 44 -16.10 17.31 1.97
N ALA A 45 -16.51 17.66 3.20
CA ALA A 45 -17.39 18.80 3.50
C ALA A 45 -17.18 19.29 4.94
N GLY A 46 -17.52 20.57 5.17
CA GLY A 46 -17.47 21.24 6.47
C GLY A 46 -18.32 20.56 7.54
N MET A 47 -19.47 20.03 7.14
CA MET A 47 -20.46 19.43 8.02
C MET A 47 -20.07 18.05 8.55
N LEU A 48 -19.21 17.32 7.82
CA LEU A 48 -18.95 15.89 8.03
C LEU A 48 -18.55 15.55 9.48
N PRO A 49 -17.70 16.33 10.18
CA PRO A 49 -17.38 16.10 11.59
C PRO A 49 -18.59 16.15 12.52
N PHE A 50 -19.66 16.83 12.13
CA PHE A 50 -20.88 17.03 12.91
C PHE A 50 -22.04 16.10 12.51
N LYS A 51 -21.84 15.20 11.54
CA LYS A 51 -22.88 14.26 11.07
C LYS A 51 -23.61 13.51 12.21
N PRO A 52 -22.94 12.99 13.26
CA PRO A 52 -23.64 12.35 14.38
C PRO A 52 -24.57 13.30 15.16
N ILE A 53 -24.23 14.59 15.22
CA ILE A 53 -25.04 15.62 15.88
C ILE A 53 -26.29 15.91 15.05
N PHE A 54 -26.15 16.10 13.73
CA PHE A 54 -27.29 16.33 12.84
C PHE A 54 -28.29 15.16 12.85
N LEU A 55 -27.79 13.93 12.95
CA LEU A 55 -28.60 12.72 13.07
C LEU A 55 -29.23 12.54 14.47
N GLY A 56 -28.87 13.37 15.45
CA GLY A 56 -29.33 13.25 16.84
C GLY A 56 -28.85 11.97 17.53
N GLN A 57 -27.68 11.47 17.10
CA GLN A 57 -26.96 10.34 17.70
C GLN A 57 -26.02 10.81 18.81
N GLN A 58 -25.58 12.07 18.73
CA GLN A 58 -24.74 12.75 19.72
C GLN A 58 -25.36 14.10 20.06
N GLU A 59 -25.39 14.46 21.35
CA GLU A 59 -25.80 15.82 21.75
C GLU A 59 -24.69 16.83 21.44
N PRO A 60 -25.03 18.02 20.91
CA PRO A 60 -24.05 19.05 20.63
C PRO A 60 -23.46 19.64 21.91
N GLU A 61 -22.14 19.83 21.95
CA GLU A 61 -21.46 20.53 23.06
C GLU A 61 -21.74 22.04 23.07
N VAL A 62 -22.03 22.59 21.89
CA VAL A 62 -22.37 24.00 21.67
C VAL A 62 -23.56 24.09 20.72
N PRO A 63 -24.50 25.02 20.88
CA PRO A 63 -25.69 25.11 20.02
C PRO A 63 -25.37 25.58 18.59
N ARG A 64 -24.24 26.28 18.41
CA ARG A 64 -23.81 26.90 17.16
C ARG A 64 -22.28 26.78 17.01
N ALA A 65 -21.80 26.48 15.81
CA ALA A 65 -20.37 26.38 15.53
C ALA A 65 -19.99 27.05 14.20
N THR A 66 -18.74 27.47 14.04
CA THR A 66 -18.20 27.93 12.75
C THR A 66 -16.77 27.44 12.55
N THR A 67 -16.43 27.08 11.32
CA THR A 67 -15.11 26.52 10.96
C THR A 67 -14.62 27.01 9.59
N SER A 68 -13.31 26.90 9.39
CA SER A 68 -12.68 26.84 8.07
C SER A 68 -12.18 25.42 7.88
N GLN A 69 -12.98 24.56 7.26
CA GLN A 69 -12.68 23.13 7.17
C GLN A 69 -11.87 22.82 5.92
N LYS A 70 -10.74 22.13 6.11
CA LYS A 70 -10.00 21.48 5.03
C LYS A 70 -10.83 20.36 4.41
N CYS A 71 -11.04 20.41 3.10
CA CYS A 71 -11.79 19.40 2.36
C CYS A 71 -10.97 18.84 1.21
N ILE A 72 -11.07 17.53 0.96
CA ILE A 72 -10.56 16.90 -0.26
C ILE A 72 -11.68 16.18 -1.01
N ARG A 73 -11.79 16.44 -2.31
CA ARG A 73 -12.68 15.72 -3.23
C ARG A 73 -11.91 15.22 -4.43
N THR A 74 -12.21 14.00 -4.87
CA THR A 74 -11.52 13.35 -6.01
C THR A 74 -12.48 12.85 -7.08
N ASN A 75 -13.78 13.08 -6.91
CA ASN A 75 -14.81 12.63 -7.86
C ASN A 75 -14.59 13.28 -9.23
N ASP A 76 -14.27 14.56 -9.24
CA ASP A 76 -14.08 15.38 -10.44
C ASP A 76 -12.61 15.73 -10.68
N ILE A 77 -11.69 14.82 -10.31
CA ILE A 77 -10.25 15.06 -10.42
C ILE A 77 -9.82 15.43 -11.85
N GLU A 78 -10.50 14.91 -12.87
CA GLU A 78 -10.21 15.22 -14.28
C GLU A 78 -10.60 16.65 -14.69
N ASN A 79 -11.44 17.33 -13.91
CA ASN A 79 -11.82 18.73 -14.14
C ASN A 79 -10.79 19.73 -13.57
N VAL A 80 -9.86 19.25 -12.74
CA VAL A 80 -8.82 20.07 -12.11
C VAL A 80 -7.80 20.51 -13.16
N GLY A 81 -7.45 21.79 -13.15
CA GLY A 81 -6.65 22.49 -14.14
C GLY A 81 -7.38 22.83 -15.43
N ARG A 82 -8.36 22.03 -15.86
CA ARG A 82 -9.13 22.22 -17.10
C ARG A 82 -10.24 23.25 -16.94
N THR A 83 -11.01 23.15 -15.85
CA THR A 83 -12.06 24.12 -15.51
C THR A 83 -11.50 25.24 -14.64
N ALA A 84 -12.19 26.39 -14.58
CA ALA A 84 -11.73 27.55 -13.81
C ALA A 84 -11.87 27.40 -12.28
N ARG A 85 -12.62 26.40 -11.79
CA ARG A 85 -13.10 26.39 -10.39
C ARG A 85 -12.95 25.10 -9.60
N HIS A 86 -12.64 23.96 -10.23
CA HIS A 86 -12.54 22.67 -9.52
C HIS A 86 -11.20 22.52 -8.82
N HIS A 87 -11.20 22.02 -7.59
CA HIS A 87 -10.00 21.76 -6.81
C HIS A 87 -10.07 20.37 -6.21
N THR A 88 -8.91 19.72 -6.04
CA THR A 88 -8.88 18.52 -5.18
C THR A 88 -8.90 18.92 -3.72
N PHE A 89 -8.16 19.96 -3.32
CA PHE A 89 -8.17 20.52 -1.98
C PHE A 89 -8.73 21.94 -1.99
N PHE A 90 -9.66 22.20 -1.07
CA PHE A 90 -10.23 23.53 -0.88
C PHE A 90 -10.65 23.70 0.57
N GLU A 91 -10.86 24.95 0.97
CA GLU A 91 -11.36 25.27 2.30
C GLU A 91 -12.84 25.66 2.23
N MET A 92 -13.65 24.93 2.99
CA MET A 92 -15.07 25.20 3.13
C MET A 92 -15.30 25.97 4.43
N LEU A 93 -15.63 27.25 4.32
CA LEU A 93 -16.04 28.06 5.46
C LEU A 93 -17.51 27.75 5.76
N GLY A 94 -17.81 27.35 6.99
CA GLY A 94 -19.16 26.93 7.38
C GLY A 94 -19.61 27.50 8.71
N ASN A 95 -20.91 27.78 8.82
CA ASN A 95 -21.61 28.02 10.07
C ASN A 95 -22.70 26.97 10.25
N PHE A 96 -22.78 26.44 11.46
CA PHE A 96 -23.62 25.29 11.78
C PHE A 96 -24.56 25.65 12.92
N SER A 97 -25.83 25.28 12.75
CA SER A 97 -26.88 25.34 13.78
C SER A 97 -27.31 23.94 14.14
N PHE A 98 -27.27 23.60 15.43
CA PHE A 98 -27.71 22.29 15.92
C PHE A 98 -29.11 22.38 16.56
N GLY A 99 -30.08 22.89 15.80
CA GLY A 99 -31.45 23.10 16.24
C GLY A 99 -31.72 24.41 16.96
N ASP A 100 -30.87 25.43 16.77
CA ASP A 100 -30.96 26.71 17.47
C ASP A 100 -31.58 27.84 16.62
N TYR A 101 -31.20 27.93 15.34
CA TYR A 101 -31.83 28.77 14.32
C TYR A 101 -31.97 28.01 12.99
N PHE A 102 -32.77 28.54 12.05
CA PHE A 102 -33.02 27.89 10.75
C PHE A 102 -33.00 28.90 9.58
N LYS A 103 -33.86 28.74 8.57
CA LYS A 103 -33.79 29.44 7.27
C LYS A 103 -33.71 30.95 7.37
N LYS A 104 -34.55 31.58 8.20
CA LYS A 104 -34.64 33.04 8.28
C LYS A 104 -33.32 33.68 8.70
N GLU A 105 -32.75 33.23 9.81
CA GLU A 105 -31.46 33.70 10.29
C GLU A 105 -30.33 33.32 9.34
N ALA A 106 -30.31 32.09 8.81
CA ALA A 106 -29.29 31.63 7.89
C ALA A 106 -29.22 32.50 6.61
N ILE A 107 -30.37 32.77 5.99
CA ILE A 107 -30.49 33.62 4.79
C ILE A 107 -30.10 35.06 5.12
N THR A 108 -30.63 35.62 6.21
CA THR A 108 -30.35 37.02 6.59
C THR A 108 -28.87 37.26 6.87
N TRP A 109 -28.23 36.37 7.63
CA TRP A 109 -26.80 36.47 7.95
C TRP A 109 -25.92 36.15 6.74
N GLY A 110 -26.32 35.20 5.90
CA GLY A 110 -25.62 34.91 4.65
C GLY A 110 -25.60 36.13 3.72
N TRP A 111 -26.74 36.80 3.56
CA TRP A 111 -26.85 38.03 2.77
C TRP A 111 -26.07 39.20 3.37
N GLU A 112 -26.15 39.40 4.69
CA GLU A 112 -25.41 40.45 5.39
C GLU A 112 -23.89 40.24 5.26
N LEU A 113 -23.41 38.99 5.39
CA LEU A 113 -22.00 38.66 5.20
C LEU A 113 -21.52 39.07 3.80
N VAL A 114 -22.22 38.64 2.75
CA VAL A 114 -21.76 38.92 1.37
C VAL A 114 -21.89 40.40 0.99
N THR A 115 -22.94 41.09 1.42
CA THR A 115 -23.19 42.49 1.01
C THR A 115 -22.60 43.56 1.93
N GLN A 116 -22.44 43.30 3.23
CA GLN A 116 -21.94 44.29 4.19
C GLN A 116 -20.48 44.03 4.59
N VAL A 117 -20.11 42.76 4.82
CA VAL A 117 -18.76 42.39 5.29
C VAL A 117 -17.77 42.27 4.13
N TYR A 118 -18.19 41.57 3.07
CA TYR A 118 -17.41 41.45 1.83
C TYR A 118 -17.73 42.55 0.80
N GLN A 119 -18.80 43.32 1.03
CA GLN A 119 -19.19 44.46 0.19
C GLN A 119 -19.41 44.09 -1.28
N LEU A 120 -19.92 42.88 -1.53
CA LEU A 120 -20.34 42.49 -2.86
C LEU A 120 -21.58 43.30 -3.27
N PRO A 121 -21.61 43.88 -4.49
CA PRO A 121 -22.74 44.65 -4.97
C PRO A 121 -24.01 43.79 -5.05
N PRO A 122 -25.12 44.14 -4.36
CA PRO A 122 -26.37 43.38 -4.41
C PRO A 122 -26.91 43.12 -5.81
N ASP A 123 -26.70 44.06 -6.74
CA ASP A 123 -27.10 44.00 -8.14
C ASP A 123 -26.29 43.00 -8.98
N ARG A 124 -25.25 42.39 -8.41
CA ARG A 124 -24.48 41.28 -9.01
C ARG A 124 -24.74 39.92 -8.37
N LEU A 125 -25.67 39.84 -7.43
CA LEU A 125 -25.99 38.59 -6.74
C LEU A 125 -27.30 38.00 -7.30
N ILE A 126 -27.27 36.71 -7.61
CA ILE A 126 -28.43 35.91 -8.03
C ILE A 126 -28.60 34.79 -7.03
N ILE A 127 -29.85 34.45 -6.72
CA ILE A 127 -30.19 33.43 -5.72
C ILE A 127 -30.79 32.22 -6.42
N SER A 128 -30.45 31.02 -5.97
CA SER A 128 -31.21 29.81 -6.27
C SER A 128 -31.90 29.27 -5.03
N VAL A 129 -33.05 28.61 -5.22
CA VAL A 129 -33.78 27.90 -4.17
C VAL A 129 -34.33 26.59 -4.73
N TYR A 130 -34.46 25.58 -3.86
CA TYR A 130 -35.14 24.35 -4.25
C TYR A 130 -36.59 24.64 -4.67
N HIS A 131 -37.01 24.07 -5.80
CA HIS A 131 -38.29 24.40 -6.46
C HIS A 131 -39.54 24.20 -5.59
N THR A 132 -39.48 23.37 -4.54
CA THR A 132 -40.59 23.20 -3.58
C THR A 132 -40.39 23.94 -2.25
N ASP A 133 -39.30 24.67 -2.06
CA ASP A 133 -39.02 25.42 -0.82
C ASP A 133 -39.59 26.85 -0.88
N GLU A 134 -40.92 26.96 -0.75
CA GLU A 134 -41.64 28.24 -0.75
C GLU A 134 -41.22 29.16 0.41
N GLU A 135 -40.76 28.59 1.52
CA GLU A 135 -40.33 29.33 2.70
C GLU A 135 -39.03 30.10 2.41
N ALA A 136 -38.01 29.42 1.86
CA ALA A 136 -36.77 30.07 1.46
C ALA A 136 -37.02 31.15 0.40
N PHE A 137 -37.85 30.86 -0.61
CA PHE A 137 -38.23 31.83 -1.64
C PHE A 137 -38.88 33.09 -1.04
N ALA A 138 -39.83 32.91 -0.11
CA ALA A 138 -40.51 34.03 0.55
C ALA A 138 -39.54 34.86 1.41
N ILE A 139 -38.58 34.23 2.11
CA ILE A 139 -37.57 34.97 2.90
C ILE A 139 -36.70 35.83 1.97
N TRP A 140 -36.20 35.29 0.87
CA TRP A 140 -35.40 36.05 -0.10
C TRP A 140 -36.18 37.21 -0.73
N ARG A 141 -37.44 36.99 -1.11
CA ARG A 141 -38.28 38.02 -1.72
C ARG A 141 -38.74 39.10 -0.73
N ASP A 142 -39.28 38.70 0.42
CA ASP A 142 -40.04 39.59 1.31
C ASP A 142 -39.18 40.16 2.44
N VAL A 143 -38.20 39.40 2.94
CA VAL A 143 -37.33 39.82 4.05
C VAL A 143 -36.07 40.48 3.52
N ILE A 144 -35.41 39.88 2.53
CA ILE A 144 -34.18 40.43 1.93
C ILE A 144 -34.50 41.47 0.86
N GLY A 145 -35.58 41.27 0.10
CA GLY A 145 -36.00 42.21 -0.95
C GLY A 145 -35.44 41.90 -2.34
N ILE A 146 -35.05 40.65 -2.60
CA ILE A 146 -34.56 40.24 -3.93
C ILE A 146 -35.74 40.18 -4.90
N PRO A 147 -35.64 40.82 -6.09
CA PRO A 147 -36.67 40.69 -7.12
C PRO A 147 -36.89 39.22 -7.51
N ALA A 148 -38.15 38.81 -7.65
CA ALA A 148 -38.51 37.42 -7.90
C ALA A 148 -37.84 36.83 -9.16
N HIS A 149 -37.58 37.63 -10.20
CA HIS A 149 -36.92 37.16 -11.42
C HIS A 149 -35.42 36.86 -11.26
N ARG A 150 -34.82 37.25 -10.12
CA ARG A 150 -33.44 36.94 -9.73
C ARG A 150 -33.34 35.83 -8.67
N ILE A 151 -34.46 35.16 -8.39
CA ILE A 151 -34.54 33.97 -7.53
C ILE A 151 -34.92 32.79 -8.43
N GLN A 152 -33.93 31.96 -8.78
CA GLN A 152 -34.13 30.80 -9.65
C GLN A 152 -34.59 29.59 -8.84
N CYS A 153 -35.75 29.02 -9.19
CA CYS A 153 -36.25 27.80 -8.58
C CYS A 153 -35.70 26.57 -9.32
N MET A 154 -34.77 25.82 -8.72
CA MET A 154 -34.10 24.68 -9.36
C MET A 154 -34.52 23.33 -8.78
N GLY A 155 -34.25 22.28 -9.55
CA GLY A 155 -34.56 20.88 -9.24
C GLY A 155 -33.60 20.26 -8.23
N ASP A 156 -33.11 19.06 -8.54
CA ASP A 156 -32.24 18.26 -7.68
C ASP A 156 -30.92 18.97 -7.31
N ASP A 157 -30.46 19.95 -8.10
CA ASP A 157 -29.25 20.74 -7.83
C ASP A 157 -29.36 21.55 -6.53
N ASN A 158 -30.57 21.96 -6.14
CA ASN A 158 -30.83 22.60 -4.85
C ASN A 158 -31.32 21.63 -3.77
N PHE A 159 -31.06 20.33 -3.91
CA PHE A 159 -31.29 19.35 -2.86
C PHE A 159 -29.98 18.71 -2.41
N TRP A 160 -29.53 19.07 -1.21
CA TRP A 160 -28.24 18.61 -0.71
C TRP A 160 -28.37 17.34 0.13
N ALA A 161 -27.43 16.40 -0.04
CA ALA A 161 -27.34 15.18 0.76
C ALA A 161 -25.91 14.87 1.20
N SER A 162 -25.76 14.32 2.40
CA SER A 162 -24.45 13.97 2.98
C SER A 162 -23.71 12.81 2.30
N GLY A 163 -24.35 12.16 1.35
CA GLY A 163 -23.91 10.93 0.70
C GLY A 163 -25.12 10.05 0.36
N ALA A 164 -24.88 8.75 0.15
CA ALA A 164 -25.97 7.80 -0.12
C ALA A 164 -26.97 7.69 1.04
N THR A 165 -26.51 7.90 2.27
CA THR A 165 -27.32 7.94 3.49
C THR A 165 -26.89 9.11 4.39
N GLY A 166 -27.80 9.54 5.27
CA GLY A 166 -27.54 10.55 6.29
C GLY A 166 -28.38 11.84 6.13
N PRO A 167 -28.02 12.91 6.86
CA PRO A 167 -28.79 14.15 6.86
C PRO A 167 -28.78 14.82 5.49
N CYS A 168 -29.93 15.36 5.09
CA CYS A 168 -30.17 16.01 3.80
C CYS A 168 -31.30 17.05 3.92
N GLY A 169 -31.45 17.86 2.88
CA GLY A 169 -32.54 18.84 2.82
C GLY A 169 -32.43 19.76 1.61
N PRO A 170 -33.46 20.60 1.38
CA PRO A 170 -33.39 21.66 0.38
C PRO A 170 -32.26 22.63 0.74
N CYS A 171 -31.69 23.27 -0.27
CA CYS A 171 -30.73 24.35 -0.08
C CYS A 171 -31.07 25.57 -0.93
N SER A 172 -30.40 26.67 -0.61
CA SER A 172 -30.42 27.91 -1.36
C SER A 172 -29.00 28.41 -1.53
N GLU A 173 -28.66 28.85 -2.73
CA GLU A 173 -27.29 29.23 -3.07
C GLU A 173 -27.22 30.68 -3.55
N ILE A 174 -26.08 31.31 -3.28
CA ILE A 174 -25.78 32.68 -3.71
C ILE A 174 -24.74 32.58 -4.82
N TYR A 175 -25.09 33.14 -5.98
CA TYR A 175 -24.24 33.24 -7.16
C TYR A 175 -23.78 34.68 -7.37
N PHE A 176 -22.54 34.83 -7.82
CA PHE A 176 -21.98 36.09 -8.29
C PHE A 176 -22.02 36.15 -9.82
N ASP A 177 -22.56 37.23 -10.37
CA ASP A 177 -22.59 37.51 -11.81
C ASP A 177 -21.35 38.32 -12.24
N PHE A 178 -20.47 37.70 -13.02
CA PHE A 178 -19.31 38.36 -13.61
C PHE A 178 -19.69 39.29 -14.77
N HIS A 179 -20.83 39.04 -15.42
CA HIS A 179 -21.28 39.75 -16.62
C HIS A 179 -22.68 40.37 -16.44
N PRO A 180 -22.87 41.28 -15.46
CA PRO A 180 -24.16 41.92 -15.23
C PRO A 180 -24.63 42.78 -16.42
N GLU A 181 -23.73 43.17 -17.33
CA GLU A 181 -24.04 43.88 -18.56
C GLU A 181 -24.91 43.07 -19.55
N ILE A 182 -24.96 41.74 -19.42
CA ILE A 182 -25.82 40.87 -20.25
C ILE A 182 -27.29 40.99 -19.83
N GLY A 183 -27.56 41.46 -18.60
CA GLY A 183 -28.90 41.66 -18.07
C GLY A 183 -29.58 40.39 -17.54
N ASP A 184 -30.77 40.57 -16.97
CA ASP A 184 -31.48 39.54 -16.20
C ASP A 184 -32.51 38.73 -17.03
N GLU A 185 -32.68 39.02 -18.33
CA GLU A 185 -33.74 38.39 -19.12
C GLU A 185 -33.56 36.87 -19.28
N HIS A 186 -32.30 36.39 -19.33
CA HIS A 186 -31.94 34.98 -19.56
C HIS A 186 -30.88 34.56 -18.53
N ILE A 187 -31.28 34.46 -17.26
CA ILE A 187 -30.42 33.92 -16.20
C ILE A 187 -30.38 32.41 -16.32
N ASP A 188 -29.20 31.88 -16.61
CA ASP A 188 -28.89 30.45 -16.61
C ASP A 188 -27.77 30.20 -15.62
N LEU A 189 -28.10 29.66 -14.44
CA LEU A 189 -27.11 29.41 -13.38
C LEU A 189 -26.17 28.22 -13.69
N GLU A 190 -26.43 27.48 -14.77
CA GLU A 190 -25.51 26.47 -15.31
C GLU A 190 -24.42 27.10 -16.21
N ASP A 191 -24.54 28.39 -16.58
CA ASP A 191 -23.49 29.13 -17.30
C ASP A 191 -22.35 29.56 -16.38
N ASP A 192 -21.42 28.63 -16.21
CA ASP A 192 -20.19 28.80 -15.43
C ASP A 192 -19.23 29.89 -15.94
N SER A 193 -19.42 30.39 -17.16
CA SER A 193 -18.63 31.50 -17.68
C SER A 193 -19.10 32.84 -17.13
N ARG A 194 -20.35 32.89 -16.63
CA ARG A 194 -21.01 34.08 -16.12
C ARG A 194 -21.26 34.03 -14.62
N PHE A 195 -21.78 32.91 -14.11
CA PHE A 195 -22.19 32.78 -12.72
C PHE A 195 -21.26 31.87 -11.94
N LEU A 196 -20.98 32.26 -10.70
CA LEU A 196 -20.19 31.45 -9.77
C LEU A 196 -20.91 31.32 -8.44
N GLU A 197 -21.26 30.09 -8.06
CA GLU A 197 -21.76 29.78 -6.73
C GLU A 197 -20.67 30.05 -5.70
N ILE A 198 -20.92 31.01 -4.81
CA ILE A 198 -19.97 31.44 -3.78
C ILE A 198 -20.37 30.93 -2.40
N TYR A 199 -21.66 30.66 -2.17
CA TYR A 199 -22.16 30.28 -0.86
C TYR A 199 -23.43 29.41 -0.95
N ASN A 200 -23.38 28.22 -0.35
CA ASN A 200 -24.51 27.30 -0.22
C ASN A 200 -25.06 27.31 1.21
N LEU A 201 -26.39 27.44 1.35
CA LEU A 201 -27.15 27.39 2.60
C LEU A 201 -28.05 26.15 2.60
N VAL A 202 -27.64 25.10 3.31
CA VAL A 202 -28.37 23.83 3.38
C VAL A 202 -29.28 23.80 4.60
N PHE A 203 -30.56 23.53 4.35
CA PHE A 203 -31.60 23.46 5.36
C PHE A 203 -31.87 22.00 5.73
N MET A 204 -30.99 21.44 6.58
CA MET A 204 -31.06 20.03 6.97
C MET A 204 -32.30 19.75 7.84
N GLU A 205 -33.30 19.12 7.24
CA GLU A 205 -34.55 18.75 7.91
C GLU A 205 -34.96 17.28 7.69
N LEU A 206 -34.25 16.57 6.81
CA LEU A 206 -34.52 15.17 6.45
C LEU A 206 -33.30 14.29 6.67
N ASN A 207 -33.53 12.98 6.78
CA ASN A 207 -32.53 11.93 6.78
C ASN A 207 -32.89 10.90 5.70
N ARG A 208 -31.91 10.56 4.86
CA ARG A 208 -32.01 9.54 3.82
C ARG A 208 -31.48 8.20 4.34
N ASP A 209 -32.31 7.16 4.30
CA ASP A 209 -31.91 5.79 4.65
C ASP A 209 -31.27 5.05 3.46
N SER A 210 -30.80 3.82 3.68
CA SER A 210 -30.16 2.99 2.64
C SER A 210 -31.10 2.55 1.51
N HIS A 211 -32.41 2.67 1.69
CA HIS A 211 -33.42 2.40 0.68
C HIS A 211 -33.85 3.68 -0.06
N GLY A 212 -33.25 4.83 0.29
CA GLY A 212 -33.57 6.13 -0.30
C GLY A 212 -34.78 6.82 0.33
N ASN A 213 -35.39 6.26 1.39
CA ASN A 213 -36.54 6.90 2.03
C ASN A 213 -36.09 8.13 2.83
N LEU A 214 -36.89 9.19 2.75
CA LEU A 214 -36.67 10.44 3.48
C LEU A 214 -37.54 10.47 4.75
N THR A 215 -36.90 10.71 5.89
CA THR A 215 -37.54 10.82 7.20
C THR A 215 -37.19 12.14 7.89
N PRO A 216 -38.09 12.81 8.60
CA PRO A 216 -37.76 14.06 9.29
C PRO A 216 -36.67 13.87 10.37
N LEU A 217 -35.74 14.83 10.45
CA LEU A 217 -34.77 14.90 11.55
C LEU A 217 -35.43 15.33 12.86
N LYS A 218 -34.83 14.94 14.00
CA LYS A 218 -35.32 15.33 15.33
C LYS A 218 -35.31 16.84 15.56
N LYS A 219 -34.33 17.53 14.95
CA LYS A 219 -34.15 18.98 14.98
C LYS A 219 -33.85 19.44 13.55
N GLN A 220 -34.37 20.60 13.16
CA GLN A 220 -33.97 21.28 11.93
C GLN A 220 -32.61 21.94 12.17
N ASN A 221 -31.65 21.69 11.27
CA ASN A 221 -30.28 22.14 11.43
C ASN A 221 -29.85 22.99 10.24
N ILE A 222 -28.82 23.81 10.43
CA ILE A 222 -28.19 24.57 9.36
C ILE A 222 -26.79 24.03 9.13
N ASP A 223 -26.49 23.80 7.87
CA ASP A 223 -25.16 23.57 7.33
C ASP A 223 -24.93 24.61 6.23
N THR A 224 -23.78 25.27 6.23
CA THR A 224 -23.43 26.20 5.16
C THR A 224 -22.04 25.89 4.64
N GLY A 225 -21.83 26.18 3.36
CA GLY A 225 -20.54 26.01 2.71
C GLY A 225 -20.23 27.19 1.79
N LEU A 226 -19.35 28.07 2.24
CA LEU A 226 -18.75 29.12 1.43
C LEU A 226 -17.37 28.65 0.97
N GLY A 227 -17.18 28.55 -0.36
CA GLY A 227 -15.91 28.15 -0.95
C GLY A 227 -14.89 29.29 -0.85
N LEU A 228 -13.85 29.14 -0.01
CA LEU A 228 -12.86 30.18 0.21
C LEU A 228 -12.17 30.61 -1.09
N GLU A 229 -11.77 29.64 -1.92
CA GLU A 229 -11.11 29.84 -3.20
C GLU A 229 -11.99 30.63 -4.18
N ARG A 230 -13.29 30.34 -4.22
CA ARG A 230 -14.27 31.04 -5.09
C ARG A 230 -14.51 32.47 -4.63
N MET A 231 -14.65 32.67 -3.33
CA MET A 231 -14.79 34.01 -2.76
C MET A 231 -13.52 34.85 -2.99
N ALA A 232 -12.34 34.24 -2.90
CA ALA A 232 -11.08 34.88 -3.24
C ALA A 232 -11.00 35.28 -4.71
N GLN A 233 -11.47 34.43 -5.65
CA GLN A 233 -11.55 34.79 -7.07
C GLN A 233 -12.33 36.10 -7.28
N VAL A 234 -13.52 36.20 -6.69
CA VAL A 234 -14.39 37.38 -6.82
C VAL A 234 -13.74 38.62 -6.23
N LEU A 235 -13.27 38.55 -4.98
CA LEU A 235 -12.75 39.72 -4.25
C LEU A 235 -11.39 40.18 -4.75
N GLN A 236 -10.57 39.29 -5.32
CA GLN A 236 -9.28 39.65 -5.89
C GLN A 236 -9.40 40.06 -7.36
N GLY A 237 -10.55 39.84 -8.00
CA GLY A 237 -10.81 40.19 -9.39
C GLY A 237 -9.95 39.41 -10.38
N VAL A 238 -9.63 38.15 -10.04
CA VAL A 238 -8.78 37.26 -10.86
C VAL A 238 -9.67 36.35 -11.73
N PRO A 239 -9.18 35.90 -12.91
CA PRO A 239 -10.03 35.23 -13.89
C PRO A 239 -10.47 33.81 -13.51
N ASN A 240 -9.83 33.18 -12.51
CA ASN A 240 -10.15 31.83 -12.05
C ASN A 240 -9.61 31.59 -10.63
N ASN A 241 -10.04 30.50 -9.98
CA ASN A 241 -9.66 30.18 -8.60
C ASN A 241 -8.16 29.92 -8.41
N TYR A 242 -7.44 29.54 -9.48
CA TYR A 242 -6.01 29.22 -9.43
C TYR A 242 -5.10 30.45 -9.38
N GLU A 243 -5.63 31.60 -9.75
CA GLU A 243 -4.87 32.86 -9.80
C GLU A 243 -5.02 33.67 -8.50
N THR A 244 -5.60 33.06 -7.46
CA THR A 244 -5.74 33.65 -6.13
C THR A 244 -4.46 33.51 -5.31
N ASP A 245 -4.31 34.34 -4.27
CA ASP A 245 -3.21 34.31 -3.32
C ASP A 245 -3.04 32.95 -2.58
N LEU A 246 -4.11 32.14 -2.53
CA LEU A 246 -4.14 30.83 -1.87
C LEU A 246 -3.36 29.73 -2.60
N ILE A 247 -3.14 29.88 -3.91
CA ILE A 247 -2.60 28.79 -4.75
C ILE A 247 -1.64 29.28 -5.85
N PHE A 248 -1.85 30.48 -6.40
CA PHE A 248 -0.99 31.01 -7.47
C PHE A 248 0.51 31.02 -7.13
N PRO A 249 0.96 31.33 -5.89
CA PRO A 249 2.38 31.25 -5.56
C PRO A 249 2.97 29.84 -5.70
N ILE A 250 2.17 28.78 -5.49
CA ILE A 250 2.57 27.38 -5.67
C ILE A 250 2.75 27.09 -7.17
N ILE A 251 1.76 27.50 -7.98
CA ILE A 251 1.78 27.38 -9.45
C ILE A 251 2.98 28.12 -10.04
N LYS A 252 3.23 29.34 -9.56
CA LYS A 252 4.36 30.17 -9.98
C LYS A 252 5.69 29.49 -9.68
N LYS A 253 5.87 28.88 -8.50
CA LYS A 253 7.10 28.13 -8.18
C LYS A 253 7.32 26.96 -9.13
N ALA A 254 6.26 26.25 -9.53
CA ALA A 254 6.37 25.20 -10.55
C ALA A 254 6.76 25.77 -11.93
N ALA A 255 6.17 26.90 -12.33
CA ALA A 255 6.52 27.59 -13.58
C ALA A 255 7.99 28.08 -13.58
N ASP A 256 8.46 28.63 -12.46
CA ASP A 256 9.84 29.08 -12.28
C ASP A 256 10.84 27.92 -12.40
N ILE A 257 10.52 26.75 -11.84
CA ILE A 257 11.34 25.53 -11.98
C ILE A 257 11.37 25.06 -13.45
N ALA A 258 10.25 25.14 -14.15
CA ALA A 258 10.15 24.80 -15.57
C ALA A 258 10.80 25.84 -16.51
N GLY A 259 11.15 27.03 -16.00
CA GLY A 259 11.63 28.15 -16.83
C GLY A 259 10.54 28.75 -17.72
N LEU A 260 9.27 28.70 -17.28
CA LEU A 260 8.09 29.15 -18.03
C LEU A 260 7.45 30.38 -17.38
N ASP A 261 6.76 31.18 -18.19
CA ASP A 261 5.94 32.32 -17.74
C ASP A 261 4.45 31.94 -17.90
N TYR A 262 3.76 31.70 -16.78
CA TYR A 262 2.36 31.22 -16.77
C TYR A 262 1.43 32.04 -17.65
N HIS A 263 1.54 33.38 -17.65
CA HIS A 263 0.61 34.23 -18.41
C HIS A 263 0.90 34.22 -19.91
N LYS A 264 2.12 33.86 -20.33
CA LYS A 264 2.51 33.74 -21.75
C LYS A 264 2.40 32.32 -22.29
N SER A 265 2.17 31.35 -21.41
CA SER A 265 1.99 29.95 -21.78
C SER A 265 0.64 29.68 -22.46
N ASP A 266 0.60 28.63 -23.28
CA ASP A 266 -0.64 28.10 -23.84
C ASP A 266 -1.51 27.42 -22.75
N GLU A 267 -2.75 27.10 -23.11
CA GLU A 267 -3.70 26.50 -22.17
C GLU A 267 -3.31 25.09 -21.70
N LYS A 268 -2.58 24.32 -22.50
CA LYS A 268 -2.10 22.98 -22.07
C LYS A 268 -1.07 23.12 -20.95
N VAL A 269 -0.10 24.01 -21.12
CA VAL A 269 0.91 24.30 -20.11
C VAL A 269 0.28 24.90 -18.85
N LYS A 270 -0.65 25.84 -19.00
CA LYS A 270 -1.40 26.38 -17.85
C LYS A 270 -2.18 25.31 -17.10
N THR A 271 -2.83 24.40 -17.81
CA THR A 271 -3.55 23.25 -17.21
C THR A 271 -2.58 22.43 -16.35
N SER A 272 -1.44 22.03 -16.90
CA SER A 272 -0.42 21.27 -16.15
C SER A 272 0.09 22.02 -14.92
N LEU A 273 0.36 23.32 -15.03
CA LEU A 273 0.80 24.16 -13.91
C LEU A 273 -0.27 24.27 -12.81
N LYS A 274 -1.55 24.39 -13.18
CA LYS A 274 -2.69 24.40 -12.26
C LYS A 274 -2.83 23.06 -11.53
N VAL A 275 -2.73 21.94 -12.25
CA VAL A 275 -2.77 20.59 -11.65
C VAL A 275 -1.63 20.40 -10.65
N ILE A 276 -0.40 20.80 -11.00
CA ILE A 276 0.75 20.74 -10.08
C ILE A 276 0.46 21.55 -8.81
N GLY A 277 0.02 22.80 -8.94
CA GLY A 277 -0.22 23.67 -7.78
C GLY A 277 -1.32 23.14 -6.85
N ASP A 278 -2.44 22.69 -7.43
CA ASP A 278 -3.56 22.14 -6.68
C ASP A 278 -3.19 20.85 -5.95
N HIS A 279 -2.65 19.87 -6.69
CA HIS A 279 -2.37 18.55 -6.12
C HIS A 279 -1.21 18.58 -5.13
N VAL A 280 -0.19 19.43 -5.31
CA VAL A 280 0.86 19.60 -4.29
C VAL A 280 0.27 20.18 -3.01
N ARG A 281 -0.63 21.17 -3.09
CA ARG A 281 -1.34 21.71 -1.92
C ARG A 281 -2.11 20.60 -1.21
N SER A 282 -2.81 19.74 -1.95
CA SER A 282 -3.54 18.60 -1.41
C SER A 282 -2.64 17.58 -0.70
N VAL A 283 -1.56 17.15 -1.36
CA VAL A 283 -0.61 16.16 -0.82
C VAL A 283 0.04 16.66 0.47
N VAL A 284 0.41 17.94 0.54
CA VAL A 284 0.96 18.55 1.75
C VAL A 284 -0.01 18.42 2.93
N HIS A 285 -1.29 18.76 2.73
CA HIS A 285 -2.30 18.65 3.80
C HIS A 285 -2.61 17.20 4.17
N MET A 286 -2.63 16.27 3.21
CA MET A 286 -2.83 14.85 3.47
C MET A 286 -1.72 14.26 4.35
N ILE A 287 -0.45 14.54 4.02
CA ILE A 287 0.70 14.03 4.81
C ILE A 287 0.74 14.72 6.18
N ALA A 288 0.45 16.02 6.25
CA ALA A 288 0.37 16.76 7.50
C ALA A 288 -0.67 16.17 8.47
N ASP A 289 -1.76 15.60 7.95
CA ASP A 289 -2.79 14.91 8.74
C ASP A 289 -2.52 13.40 8.95
N GLY A 290 -1.35 12.90 8.53
CA GLY A 290 -0.87 11.54 8.85
C GLY A 290 -1.17 10.49 7.78
N ILE A 291 -1.52 10.89 6.56
CA ILE A 291 -1.71 9.97 5.44
C ILE A 291 -0.36 9.75 4.73
N ASN A 292 0.04 8.49 4.58
CA ASN A 292 1.24 8.09 3.81
C ASN A 292 0.84 7.43 2.49
N ALA A 293 1.72 7.43 1.49
CA ALA A 293 1.47 6.78 0.20
C ALA A 293 1.31 5.26 0.37
N SER A 294 0.27 4.68 -0.22
CA SER A 294 0.00 3.25 -0.17
C SER A 294 -0.77 2.78 -1.41
N ASN A 295 -0.98 1.47 -1.57
CA ASN A 295 -1.77 0.91 -2.67
C ASN A 295 -3.29 0.86 -2.38
N VAL A 296 -3.74 1.27 -1.19
CA VAL A 296 -5.15 1.11 -0.78
C VAL A 296 -5.68 2.33 -0.02
N GLY A 297 -7.00 2.57 -0.12
CA GLY A 297 -7.70 3.59 0.65
C GLY A 297 -7.13 5.00 0.46
N ARG A 298 -6.87 5.70 1.57
CA ARG A 298 -6.39 7.10 1.58
C ARG A 298 -5.00 7.27 0.98
N GLY A 299 -4.11 6.30 1.26
CA GLY A 299 -2.74 6.34 0.76
C GLY A 299 -2.66 6.16 -0.75
N TYR A 300 -3.62 5.44 -1.33
CA TYR A 300 -3.78 5.35 -2.79
C TYR A 300 -4.16 6.69 -3.41
N ILE A 301 -5.09 7.44 -2.80
CA ILE A 301 -5.46 8.78 -3.28
C ILE A 301 -4.25 9.71 -3.28
N LEU A 302 -3.49 9.74 -2.17
CA LEU A 302 -2.28 10.54 -2.04
C LEU A 302 -1.28 10.21 -3.15
N ARG A 303 -1.03 8.92 -3.35
CA ARG A 303 -0.15 8.39 -4.39
C ARG A 303 -0.63 8.82 -5.79
N ARG A 304 -1.93 8.73 -6.09
CA ARG A 304 -2.51 9.17 -7.37
C ARG A 304 -2.25 10.66 -7.63
N LEU A 305 -2.53 11.52 -6.64
CA LEU A 305 -2.30 12.98 -6.77
C LEU A 305 -0.82 13.30 -7.03
N LEU A 306 0.08 12.69 -6.27
CA LEU A 306 1.51 12.93 -6.42
C LEU A 306 2.04 12.43 -7.78
N ARG A 307 1.54 11.30 -8.28
CA ARG A 307 1.92 10.80 -9.61
C ARG A 307 1.45 11.72 -10.74
N ARG A 308 0.25 12.29 -10.63
CA ARG A 308 -0.23 13.33 -11.56
C ARG A 308 0.66 14.58 -11.52
N VAL A 309 1.09 15.04 -10.33
CA VAL A 309 2.05 16.14 -10.19
C VAL A 309 3.32 15.85 -11.01
N VAL A 310 3.91 14.67 -10.83
CA VAL A 310 5.15 14.27 -11.51
C VAL A 310 4.96 14.20 -13.02
N ARG A 311 3.86 13.58 -13.49
CA ARG A 311 3.52 13.50 -14.92
C ARG A 311 3.37 14.90 -15.55
N HIS A 312 2.57 15.77 -14.93
CA HIS A 312 2.38 17.12 -15.44
C HIS A 312 3.68 17.94 -15.43
N GLY A 313 4.57 17.71 -14.45
CA GLY A 313 5.92 18.27 -14.45
C GLY A 313 6.73 17.84 -15.68
N ARG A 314 6.65 16.56 -16.06
CA ARG A 314 7.31 16.05 -17.27
C ARG A 314 6.74 16.63 -18.56
N LEU A 315 5.41 16.76 -18.66
CA LEU A 315 4.73 17.36 -19.83
C LEU A 315 5.17 18.80 -20.10
N ILE A 316 5.53 19.56 -19.05
CA ILE A 316 6.03 20.94 -19.18
C ILE A 316 7.55 21.05 -19.18
N GLY A 317 8.27 19.93 -19.26
CA GLY A 317 9.73 19.89 -19.43
C GLY A 317 10.56 19.88 -18.15
N ILE A 318 9.96 19.71 -16.96
CA ILE A 318 10.72 19.57 -15.71
C ILE A 318 11.40 18.20 -15.69
N SER A 319 12.71 18.21 -15.44
CA SER A 319 13.51 16.99 -15.29
C SER A 319 13.99 16.79 -13.86
N GLY A 320 13.89 15.55 -13.36
CA GLY A 320 14.30 15.19 -12.00
C GLY A 320 13.18 15.38 -10.97
N ILE A 321 13.58 15.44 -9.70
CA ILE A 321 12.70 15.68 -8.54
C ILE A 321 12.44 17.18 -8.39
N PHE A 322 11.18 17.58 -8.22
CA PHE A 322 10.81 18.99 -8.05
C PHE A 322 9.64 19.20 -7.07
N ALA A 323 8.81 18.17 -6.85
CA ALA A 323 7.59 18.32 -6.06
C ALA A 323 7.87 18.78 -4.62
N SER A 324 8.99 18.35 -4.02
CA SER A 324 9.40 18.78 -2.66
C SER A 324 9.74 20.28 -2.56
N GLU A 325 10.25 20.90 -3.64
CA GLU A 325 10.50 22.35 -3.67
C GLU A 325 9.20 23.14 -3.82
N VAL A 326 8.25 22.64 -4.61
CA VAL A 326 6.92 23.24 -4.76
C VAL A 326 6.14 23.12 -3.44
N ALA A 327 6.28 21.98 -2.75
CA ALA A 327 5.65 21.73 -1.46
C ALA A 327 6.08 22.73 -0.37
N GLU A 328 7.31 23.25 -0.39
CA GLU A 328 7.76 24.26 0.57
C GLU A 328 6.91 25.54 0.50
N VAL A 329 6.49 25.95 -0.70
CA VAL A 329 5.63 27.12 -0.87
C VAL A 329 4.24 26.83 -0.31
N ALA A 330 3.70 25.64 -0.57
CA ALA A 330 2.41 25.22 -0.02
C ALA A 330 2.41 25.15 1.53
N ILE A 331 3.50 24.66 2.13
CA ILE A 331 3.71 24.66 3.59
C ILE A 331 3.75 26.10 4.11
N SER A 332 4.55 26.96 3.47
CA SER A 332 4.71 28.36 3.88
C SER A 332 3.40 29.15 3.84
N LEU A 333 2.55 28.90 2.83
CA LEU A 333 1.23 29.53 2.74
C LEU A 333 0.25 29.02 3.80
N SER A 334 0.38 27.75 4.22
CA SER A 334 -0.57 27.09 5.12
C SER A 334 -0.22 27.22 6.60
N GLN A 335 1.06 27.42 6.96
CA GLN A 335 1.57 27.27 8.33
C GLN A 335 0.91 28.17 9.38
N SER A 336 0.40 29.34 9.01
CA SER A 336 -0.21 30.27 9.96
C SER A 336 -1.58 29.79 10.45
N VAL A 337 -2.32 29.10 9.58
CA VAL A 337 -3.65 28.55 9.87
C VAL A 337 -3.55 27.07 10.29
N TYR A 338 -2.58 26.35 9.72
CA TYR A 338 -2.35 24.92 9.91
C TYR A 338 -0.88 24.67 10.32
N PRO A 339 -0.51 24.90 11.59
CA PRO A 339 0.87 24.80 12.06
C PRO A 339 1.51 23.42 11.83
N ASN A 340 0.70 22.37 11.83
CA ASN A 340 1.13 21.00 11.58
C ASN A 340 1.81 20.81 10.22
N THR A 341 1.51 21.65 9.22
CA THR A 341 2.20 21.63 7.92
C THR A 341 3.67 22.00 8.03
N ARG A 342 4.03 22.93 8.93
CA ARG A 342 5.43 23.30 9.21
C ARG A 342 6.07 22.35 10.21
N GLU A 343 5.36 21.97 11.28
CA GLU A 343 5.87 21.02 12.29
C GLU A 343 6.28 19.67 11.68
N ARG A 344 5.58 19.25 10.61
CA ARG A 344 5.83 17.98 9.91
C ARG A 344 6.52 18.16 8.56
N GLU A 345 7.17 19.30 8.32
CA GLU A 345 7.83 19.62 7.04
C GLU A 345 8.76 18.49 6.56
N TYR A 346 9.58 17.95 7.47
CA TYR A 346 10.51 16.86 7.14
C TYR A 346 9.77 15.64 6.59
N VAL A 347 8.71 15.21 7.27
CA VAL A 347 7.90 14.04 6.87
C VAL A 347 7.21 14.30 5.53
N ILE A 348 6.64 15.49 5.34
CA ILE A 348 5.96 15.90 4.10
C ILE A 348 6.93 15.85 2.93
N LYS A 349 8.09 16.48 3.05
CA LYS A 349 9.07 16.55 1.97
C LYS A 349 9.72 15.20 1.68
N ASP A 350 10.02 14.41 2.71
CA ASP A 350 10.66 13.10 2.55
C ASP A 350 9.73 12.10 1.85
N GLU A 351 8.46 12.01 2.28
CA GLU A 351 7.46 11.14 1.65
C GLU A 351 7.22 11.53 0.18
N ILE A 352 7.08 12.83 -0.10
CA ILE A 352 6.98 13.35 -1.48
C ILE A 352 8.19 12.93 -2.31
N LYS A 353 9.40 13.12 -1.78
CA LYS A 353 10.65 12.81 -2.49
C LYS A 353 10.81 11.32 -2.75
N ILE A 354 10.44 10.46 -1.79
CA ILE A 354 10.51 9.00 -1.93
C ILE A 354 9.57 8.52 -3.04
N GLU A 355 8.31 8.94 -3.00
CA GLU A 355 7.32 8.49 -4.00
C GLU A 355 7.61 9.10 -5.38
N GLU A 356 8.04 10.37 -5.47
CA GLU A 356 8.48 10.98 -6.74
C GLU A 356 9.68 10.22 -7.33
N THR A 357 10.70 9.91 -6.54
CA THR A 357 11.88 9.17 -7.00
C THR A 357 11.52 7.77 -7.53
N ARG A 358 10.66 7.04 -6.80
CA ARG A 358 10.19 5.72 -7.22
C ARG A 358 9.38 5.80 -8.50
N PHE A 359 8.43 6.73 -8.56
CA PHE A 359 7.54 6.84 -9.69
C PHE A 359 8.27 7.29 -10.96
N LEU A 360 9.28 8.16 -10.86
CA LEU A 360 10.10 8.54 -12.02
C LEU A 360 10.76 7.34 -12.72
N GLN A 361 11.19 6.33 -11.95
CA GLN A 361 11.77 5.10 -12.52
C GLN A 361 10.73 4.26 -13.27
N THR A 362 9.47 4.32 -12.83
CA THR A 362 8.33 3.62 -13.41
C THR A 362 7.76 4.34 -14.62
N LEU A 363 7.64 5.67 -14.55
CA LEU A 363 6.98 6.53 -15.53
C LEU A 363 7.64 6.41 -16.91
N GLU A 364 8.97 6.56 -16.99
CA GLU A 364 9.68 6.48 -18.28
C GLU A 364 9.50 5.14 -19.00
N ARG A 365 9.42 4.03 -18.24
CA ARG A 365 9.20 2.70 -18.80
C ARG A 365 7.76 2.48 -19.22
N GLY A 366 6.82 2.95 -18.39
CA GLY A 366 5.39 2.79 -18.60
C GLY A 366 4.85 3.64 -19.75
N GLU A 367 5.27 4.89 -19.89
CA GLU A 367 4.87 5.76 -21.01
C GLU A 367 5.31 5.19 -22.35
N LYS A 368 6.57 4.72 -22.45
CA LYS A 368 7.07 4.07 -23.66
C LYS A 368 6.26 2.83 -24.03
N LEU A 369 5.91 2.00 -23.05
CA LEU A 369 5.12 0.79 -23.29
C LEU A 369 3.67 1.13 -23.67
N LEU A 370 3.10 2.17 -23.07
CA LEU A 370 1.78 2.66 -23.43
C LEU A 370 1.75 3.20 -24.86
N GLU A 371 2.77 3.94 -25.29
CA GLU A 371 2.94 4.35 -26.69
C GLU A 371 2.99 3.14 -27.64
N GLU A 372 3.72 2.07 -27.27
CA GLU A 372 3.77 0.82 -28.04
C GLU A 372 2.40 0.13 -28.11
N ILE A 373 1.62 0.15 -27.03
CA ILE A 373 0.25 -0.39 -26.97
C ILE A 373 -0.70 0.44 -27.85
N LEU A 374 -0.65 1.77 -27.75
CA LEU A 374 -1.47 2.68 -28.55
C LEU A 374 -1.16 2.56 -30.05
N ALA A 375 0.08 2.24 -30.42
CA ALA A 375 0.49 2.01 -31.80
C ALA A 375 0.05 0.66 -32.40
N LYS A 376 -0.51 -0.27 -31.60
CA LYS A 376 -0.98 -1.57 -32.10
C LYS A 376 -2.14 -1.37 -33.09
N PRO A 377 -2.13 -2.03 -34.27
CA PRO A 377 -3.20 -1.88 -35.27
C PRO A 377 -4.60 -2.19 -34.73
N GLU A 378 -4.71 -3.15 -33.81
CA GLU A 378 -5.97 -3.54 -33.18
C GLU A 378 -6.51 -2.43 -32.29
N VAL A 379 -5.64 -1.77 -31.51
CA VAL A 379 -5.97 -0.65 -30.61
C VAL A 379 -6.29 0.62 -31.39
N MET A 380 -5.52 0.90 -32.45
CA MET A 380 -5.80 2.03 -33.37
C MET A 380 -7.18 1.92 -34.03
N THR A 381 -7.62 0.69 -34.31
CA THR A 381 -8.93 0.41 -34.94
C THR A 381 -10.07 0.42 -33.92
N SER A 382 -9.87 -0.21 -32.76
CA SER A 382 -10.90 -0.30 -31.71
C SER A 382 -11.06 0.98 -30.90
N LYS A 383 -10.01 1.80 -30.81
CA LYS A 383 -9.84 2.90 -29.85
C LYS A 383 -9.94 2.48 -28.38
N ILE A 384 -9.71 1.20 -28.09
CA ILE A 384 -9.83 0.61 -26.75
C ILE A 384 -8.55 -0.15 -26.41
N ILE A 385 -7.93 0.18 -25.28
CA ILE A 385 -6.86 -0.60 -24.63
C ILE A 385 -7.49 -1.76 -23.88
N SER A 386 -7.02 -2.99 -24.14
CA SER A 386 -7.57 -4.18 -23.50
C SER A 386 -7.29 -4.22 -22.00
N GLY A 387 -8.18 -4.83 -21.21
CA GLY A 387 -7.99 -4.99 -19.78
C GLY A 387 -6.72 -5.78 -19.42
N VAL A 388 -6.29 -6.70 -20.29
CA VAL A 388 -5.04 -7.47 -20.14
C VAL A 388 -3.81 -6.60 -20.36
N ASP A 389 -3.81 -5.72 -21.37
CA ASP A 389 -2.70 -4.78 -21.60
C ASP A 389 -2.61 -3.77 -20.44
N ALA A 390 -3.75 -3.25 -19.97
CA ALA A 390 -3.81 -2.37 -18.80
C ALA A 390 -3.36 -3.08 -17.52
N PHE A 391 -3.75 -4.34 -17.32
CA PHE A 391 -3.30 -5.15 -16.19
C PHE A 391 -1.81 -5.43 -16.27
N THR A 392 -1.27 -5.68 -17.46
CA THR A 392 0.17 -5.88 -17.67
C THR A 392 0.96 -4.62 -17.30
N LEU A 393 0.50 -3.45 -17.75
CA LEU A 393 1.08 -2.15 -17.36
C LEU A 393 1.11 -1.98 -15.83
N TYR A 394 0.01 -2.31 -15.17
CA TYR A 394 -0.13 -2.23 -13.72
C TYR A 394 0.72 -3.26 -12.96
N ASP A 395 0.53 -4.54 -13.21
CA ASP A 395 1.10 -5.64 -12.42
C ASP A 395 2.60 -5.85 -12.71
N THR A 396 2.97 -5.87 -14.00
CA THR A 396 4.35 -6.16 -14.40
C THR A 396 5.25 -4.94 -14.32
N TYR A 397 4.73 -3.77 -14.70
CA TYR A 397 5.53 -2.56 -14.84
C TYR A 397 5.25 -1.51 -13.77
N GLY A 398 4.25 -1.70 -12.90
CA GLY A 398 3.89 -0.76 -11.84
C GLY A 398 3.21 0.52 -12.32
N PHE A 399 2.78 0.55 -13.58
CA PHE A 399 2.19 1.71 -14.22
C PHE A 399 0.67 1.79 -13.92
N PRO A 400 0.18 2.83 -13.25
CA PRO A 400 -1.17 2.81 -12.68
C PRO A 400 -2.26 2.77 -13.75
N LEU A 401 -3.39 2.11 -13.43
CA LEU A 401 -4.54 2.06 -14.32
C LEU A 401 -5.07 3.47 -14.59
N GLU A 402 -5.16 4.30 -13.54
CA GLU A 402 -5.70 5.66 -13.64
C GLU A 402 -4.85 6.53 -14.57
N LEU A 403 -3.52 6.38 -14.54
CA LEU A 403 -2.64 7.11 -15.45
C LEU A 403 -2.76 6.60 -16.89
N THR A 404 -2.96 5.28 -17.04
CA THR A 404 -3.24 4.66 -18.34
C THR A 404 -4.53 5.21 -18.94
N GLN A 405 -5.58 5.32 -18.12
CA GLN A 405 -6.87 5.89 -18.52
C GLN A 405 -6.73 7.37 -18.92
N GLU A 406 -6.06 8.16 -18.09
CA GLU A 406 -5.87 9.60 -18.32
C GLU A 406 -5.08 9.87 -19.62
N ILE A 407 -3.98 9.16 -19.83
CA ILE A 407 -3.17 9.29 -21.06
C ILE A 407 -3.96 8.78 -22.29
N ALA A 408 -4.68 7.68 -22.15
CA ALA A 408 -5.50 7.13 -23.23
C ALA A 408 -6.57 8.14 -23.67
N GLU A 409 -7.29 8.75 -22.72
CA GLU A 409 -8.34 9.73 -23.00
C GLU A 409 -7.80 10.98 -23.71
N GLU A 410 -6.62 11.48 -23.32
CA GLU A 410 -5.97 12.63 -23.97
C GLU A 410 -5.65 12.36 -25.46
N GLU A 411 -5.35 11.12 -25.81
CA GLU A 411 -5.08 10.67 -27.18
C GLU A 411 -6.34 10.15 -27.91
N GLY A 412 -7.51 10.22 -27.26
CA GLY A 412 -8.81 9.81 -27.82
C GLY A 412 -9.03 8.29 -27.83
N PHE A 413 -8.52 7.59 -26.83
CA PHE A 413 -8.71 6.15 -26.56
C PHE A 413 -9.39 5.94 -25.20
N THR A 414 -9.93 4.75 -24.97
CA THR A 414 -10.47 4.32 -23.66
C THR A 414 -9.81 3.03 -23.19
N VAL A 415 -9.99 2.67 -21.92
CA VAL A 415 -9.46 1.44 -21.32
C VAL A 415 -10.61 0.54 -20.90
N ASP A 416 -10.52 -0.75 -21.21
CA ASP A 416 -11.43 -1.79 -20.74
C ASP A 416 -11.19 -2.09 -19.24
N ALA A 417 -11.86 -1.33 -18.38
CA ALA A 417 -11.76 -1.45 -16.93
C ALA A 417 -12.34 -2.77 -16.39
N ASP A 418 -13.41 -3.30 -17.00
CA ASP A 418 -14.01 -4.57 -16.59
C ASP A 418 -13.06 -5.74 -16.87
N GLY A 419 -12.38 -5.71 -18.03
CA GLY A 419 -11.32 -6.67 -18.36
C GLY A 419 -10.14 -6.60 -17.39
N PHE A 420 -9.74 -5.40 -16.97
CA PHE A 420 -8.67 -5.20 -15.97
C PHE A 420 -9.07 -5.83 -14.63
N GLU A 421 -10.29 -5.57 -14.16
CA GLU A 421 -10.78 -6.09 -12.88
C GLU A 421 -10.90 -7.62 -12.89
N SER A 422 -11.22 -8.20 -14.05
CA SER A 422 -11.21 -9.66 -14.24
C SER A 422 -9.80 -10.25 -14.03
N GLU A 423 -8.75 -9.60 -14.52
CA GLU A 423 -7.37 -10.06 -14.32
C GLU A 423 -6.89 -9.85 -12.87
N MET A 424 -7.27 -8.75 -12.23
CA MET A 424 -7.04 -8.51 -10.79
C MET A 424 -7.65 -9.62 -9.92
N LYS A 425 -8.89 -10.05 -10.20
CA LYS A 425 -9.52 -11.16 -9.49
C LYS A 425 -8.78 -12.49 -9.71
N LYS A 426 -8.38 -12.80 -10.94
CA LYS A 426 -7.58 -14.00 -11.23
C LYS A 426 -6.26 -14.01 -10.45
N GLN A 427 -5.62 -12.84 -10.26
CA GLN A 427 -4.42 -12.72 -9.44
C GLN A 427 -4.70 -12.95 -7.95
N GLN A 428 -5.79 -12.38 -7.42
CA GLN A 428 -6.21 -12.57 -6.02
C GLN A 428 -6.55 -14.04 -5.73
N GLU A 429 -7.29 -14.70 -6.61
CA GLU A 429 -7.64 -16.13 -6.48
C GLU A 429 -6.37 -17.01 -6.48
N ARG A 430 -5.38 -16.69 -7.32
CA ARG A 430 -4.07 -17.37 -7.32
C ARG A 430 -3.28 -17.14 -6.03
N SER A 431 -3.47 -15.99 -5.36
CA SER A 431 -2.82 -15.68 -4.09
C SER A 431 -3.56 -16.29 -2.88
N GLN A 432 -4.87 -16.51 -2.97
CA GLN A 432 -5.71 -17.09 -1.90
C GLN A 432 -5.66 -18.62 -1.87
N ALA A 433 -5.38 -19.28 -3.00
CA ALA A 433 -5.15 -20.72 -3.07
C ALA A 433 -3.91 -21.22 -2.28
N ALA A 434 -3.20 -20.32 -1.59
CA ALA A 434 -2.06 -20.61 -0.72
C ALA A 434 -2.39 -20.50 0.80
N HIS A 435 -3.65 -20.24 1.19
CA HIS A 435 -4.04 -20.01 2.59
C HIS A 435 -5.48 -20.47 2.91
N GLU A 436 -5.85 -21.70 2.52
CA GLU A 436 -7.06 -22.35 3.04
C GLU A 436 -6.69 -23.44 4.04
N ASP A 437 -6.76 -23.11 5.33
CA ASP A 437 -7.29 -24.04 6.31
C ASP A 437 -7.86 -23.31 7.54
N ILE A 438 -9.11 -23.69 7.85
CA ILE A 438 -9.90 -23.43 9.07
C ILE A 438 -10.62 -22.06 9.19
N ASP A 439 -11.74 -21.91 8.47
CA ASP A 439 -12.86 -21.08 8.94
C ASP A 439 -14.10 -21.97 9.17
N LEU A 440 -14.21 -22.49 10.39
CA LEU A 440 -15.36 -23.26 10.87
C LEU A 440 -15.84 -22.68 12.21
N LEU A 441 -16.28 -21.43 12.24
CA LEU A 441 -17.00 -20.87 13.38
C LEU A 441 -18.17 -19.98 12.92
N THR A 442 -19.38 -20.50 13.03
CA THR A 442 -20.64 -19.77 12.80
C THR A 442 -20.79 -18.62 13.79
N LYS A 443 -20.44 -17.41 13.36
CA LYS A 443 -20.49 -16.15 14.14
C LYS A 443 -21.89 -15.80 14.68
N ASP A 444 -22.96 -16.37 14.14
CA ASP A 444 -24.34 -15.94 14.46
C ASP A 444 -24.93 -16.51 15.76
N ASN A 445 -24.42 -17.62 16.31
CA ASN A 445 -25.04 -18.26 17.49
C ASN A 445 -24.72 -17.55 18.82
N TRP A 446 -23.51 -16.99 18.98
CA TRP A 446 -23.06 -16.46 20.28
C TRP A 446 -23.65 -15.11 20.67
N VAL A 447 -24.11 -14.30 19.70
CA VAL A 447 -24.70 -12.97 19.98
C VAL A 447 -26.01 -13.09 20.77
N ASN A 448 -26.82 -14.11 20.47
CA ASN A 448 -28.07 -14.36 21.19
C ASN A 448 -27.80 -14.97 22.58
N ILE A 449 -26.83 -15.89 22.67
CA ILE A 449 -26.42 -16.51 23.94
C ILE A 449 -25.86 -15.46 24.92
N ALA A 450 -25.10 -14.47 24.44
CA ALA A 450 -24.54 -13.40 25.27
C ALA A 450 -25.61 -12.56 25.99
N LYS A 451 -26.78 -12.37 25.38
CA LYS A 451 -27.91 -11.66 26.00
C LYS A 451 -28.51 -12.41 27.20
N GLU A 452 -28.46 -13.74 27.18
CA GLU A 452 -29.03 -14.59 28.24
C GLU A 452 -28.06 -14.83 29.40
N ILE A 453 -26.77 -14.96 29.10
CA ILE A 453 -25.75 -15.43 30.06
C ILE A 453 -25.04 -14.28 30.79
N GLY A 454 -24.99 -13.09 30.20
CA GLY A 454 -24.23 -11.95 30.70
C GLY A 454 -22.72 -12.03 30.41
N LYS A 455 -21.98 -10.97 30.72
CA LYS A 455 -20.54 -10.84 30.44
C LYS A 455 -19.68 -11.80 31.28
N THR A 456 -18.55 -12.25 30.73
CA THR A 456 -17.51 -12.95 31.49
C THR A 456 -16.56 -11.95 32.16
N GLU A 457 -16.30 -12.10 33.46
CA GLU A 457 -15.33 -11.30 34.20
C GLU A 457 -13.90 -11.81 33.95
N PHE A 458 -13.01 -10.96 33.42
CA PHE A 458 -11.62 -11.33 33.17
C PHE A 458 -10.72 -11.01 34.38
N LEU A 459 -10.09 -12.05 34.95
CA LEU A 459 -9.23 -11.98 36.14
C LEU A 459 -7.74 -12.11 35.82
N GLY A 460 -7.41 -12.47 34.57
CA GLY A 460 -6.08 -12.95 34.15
C GLY A 460 -4.94 -11.94 34.21
N TYR A 461 -5.23 -10.68 34.54
CA TYR A 461 -4.19 -9.68 34.85
C TYR A 461 -3.52 -9.92 36.21
N THR A 462 -4.23 -10.55 37.15
CA THR A 462 -3.75 -10.73 38.53
C THR A 462 -3.79 -12.17 39.00
N GLU A 463 -4.75 -12.95 38.49
CA GLU A 463 -4.95 -14.34 38.87
C GLU A 463 -4.49 -15.29 37.76
N LEU A 464 -3.78 -16.36 38.14
CA LEU A 464 -3.36 -17.43 37.22
C LEU A 464 -4.34 -18.63 37.25
N SER A 465 -5.22 -18.64 38.25
CA SER A 465 -6.19 -19.69 38.48
C SER A 465 -7.39 -19.13 39.22
N SER A 466 -8.60 -19.57 38.89
CA SER A 466 -9.80 -19.17 39.63
C SER A 466 -10.85 -20.28 39.62
N THR A 467 -11.63 -20.40 40.69
CA THR A 467 -12.88 -21.17 40.63
C THR A 467 -13.92 -20.38 39.87
N ALA A 468 -14.53 -20.98 38.85
CA ALA A 468 -15.48 -20.35 37.95
C ALA A 468 -16.68 -21.26 37.68
N LYS A 469 -17.84 -20.67 37.42
CA LYS A 469 -19.08 -21.39 37.13
C LYS A 469 -19.27 -21.53 35.62
N VAL A 470 -19.54 -22.76 35.17
CA VAL A 470 -19.87 -23.05 33.77
C VAL A 470 -21.25 -22.47 33.43
N LYS A 471 -21.30 -21.64 32.40
CA LYS A 471 -22.52 -20.96 31.96
C LYS A 471 -23.13 -21.54 30.69
N ALA A 472 -22.29 -21.96 29.75
CA ALA A 472 -22.70 -22.65 28.54
C ALA A 472 -21.63 -23.62 28.09
N ILE A 473 -22.07 -24.66 27.40
CA ILE A 473 -21.23 -25.66 26.75
C ILE A 473 -21.80 -25.87 25.35
N LEU A 474 -20.94 -25.81 24.35
CA LEU A 474 -21.25 -26.32 23.01
C LEU A 474 -20.36 -27.52 22.73
N VAL A 475 -20.97 -28.55 22.14
CA VAL A 475 -20.26 -29.72 21.61
C VAL A 475 -20.53 -29.76 20.11
N ASN A 476 -19.48 -29.72 19.30
CA ASN A 476 -19.58 -29.68 17.83
C ASN A 476 -20.49 -28.55 17.29
N GLY A 477 -20.53 -27.39 17.97
CA GLY A 477 -21.31 -26.22 17.55
C GLY A 477 -22.77 -26.19 18.04
N GLU A 478 -23.25 -27.23 18.73
CA GLU A 478 -24.59 -27.28 19.30
C GLU A 478 -24.57 -27.07 20.82
N LEU A 479 -25.54 -26.31 21.35
CA LEU A 479 -25.66 -26.04 22.79
C LEU A 479 -26.09 -27.30 23.55
N THR A 480 -25.33 -27.71 24.56
CA THR A 480 -25.61 -28.90 25.36
C THR A 480 -25.57 -28.59 26.86
N GLN A 481 -26.25 -29.41 27.67
CA GLN A 481 -26.21 -29.31 29.13
C GLN A 481 -24.97 -29.96 29.74
N LYS A 482 -24.28 -30.81 28.97
CA LYS A 482 -23.10 -31.55 29.43
C LYS A 482 -22.18 -31.94 28.27
N ALA A 483 -20.90 -32.07 28.59
CA ALA A 483 -19.88 -32.64 27.71
C ALA A 483 -19.12 -33.76 28.43
N ILE A 484 -18.82 -34.83 27.71
CA ILE A 484 -18.12 -36.02 28.23
C ILE A 484 -16.76 -36.20 27.57
N ALA A 485 -15.91 -37.04 28.16
CA ALA A 485 -14.59 -37.40 27.63
C ALA A 485 -14.62 -37.70 26.12
N GLY A 486 -13.67 -37.09 25.40
CA GLY A 486 -13.54 -37.17 23.95
C GLY A 486 -14.26 -36.05 23.17
N ASN A 487 -15.23 -35.34 23.76
CA ASN A 487 -15.94 -34.26 23.08
C ASN A 487 -15.04 -33.03 22.86
N LYS A 488 -15.05 -32.48 21.65
CA LYS A 488 -14.58 -31.11 21.37
C LYS A 488 -15.59 -30.12 21.94
N ILE A 489 -15.12 -29.15 22.70
CA ILE A 489 -15.95 -28.26 23.49
C ILE A 489 -15.66 -26.79 23.21
N GLN A 490 -16.69 -25.98 23.37
CA GLN A 490 -16.60 -24.54 23.60
C GLN A 490 -17.32 -24.24 24.90
N ILE A 491 -16.60 -23.76 25.92
CA ILE A 491 -17.14 -23.51 27.25
C ILE A 491 -17.09 -22.01 27.56
N VAL A 492 -18.20 -21.48 28.08
CA VAL A 492 -18.28 -20.12 28.61
C VAL A 492 -18.37 -20.18 30.13
N LEU A 493 -17.55 -19.36 30.79
CA LEU A 493 -17.49 -19.22 32.25
C LEU A 493 -18.04 -17.85 32.68
N ASP A 494 -18.45 -17.73 33.94
CA ASP A 494 -18.83 -16.44 34.53
C ASP A 494 -17.62 -15.52 34.78
N ARG A 495 -16.48 -16.11 35.11
CA ARG A 495 -15.18 -15.45 35.30
C ARG A 495 -14.05 -16.33 34.77
N THR A 496 -12.93 -15.75 34.33
CA THR A 496 -11.80 -16.55 33.81
C THR A 496 -10.44 -15.87 34.00
N PRO A 497 -9.37 -16.63 34.32
CA PRO A 497 -7.99 -16.14 34.26
C PRO A 497 -7.39 -16.22 32.85
N PHE A 498 -8.06 -16.88 31.91
CA PHE A 498 -7.58 -17.06 30.54
C PHE A 498 -7.78 -15.79 29.72
N TYR A 499 -6.70 -15.29 29.13
CA TYR A 499 -6.72 -14.22 28.16
C TYR A 499 -7.29 -14.78 26.85
N ALA A 500 -8.19 -14.02 26.24
CA ALA A 500 -8.75 -14.34 24.93
C ALA A 500 -7.95 -13.62 23.84
N GLU A 501 -7.76 -14.27 22.69
CA GLU A 501 -7.02 -13.71 21.57
C GLU A 501 -7.48 -12.29 21.23
N SER A 502 -6.56 -11.33 21.33
CA SER A 502 -6.83 -9.91 21.08
C SER A 502 -5.55 -9.09 21.09
N GLY A 503 -5.51 -8.02 20.28
CA GLY A 503 -4.39 -7.09 20.24
C GLY A 503 -3.08 -7.73 19.76
N GLY A 504 -3.16 -8.76 18.92
CA GLY A 504 -2.02 -9.54 18.43
C GLY A 504 -1.56 -10.66 19.37
N GLN A 505 -1.98 -10.68 20.64
CA GLN A 505 -1.68 -11.77 21.58
C GLN A 505 -2.65 -12.93 21.38
N VAL A 506 -2.12 -14.15 21.23
CA VAL A 506 -2.92 -15.39 21.16
C VAL A 506 -3.65 -15.71 22.47
N GLY A 507 -4.73 -16.49 22.38
CA GLY A 507 -5.47 -16.97 23.54
C GLY A 507 -4.63 -17.90 24.43
N ASP A 508 -4.92 -17.91 25.72
CA ASP A 508 -4.22 -18.82 26.64
C ASP A 508 -4.66 -20.28 26.46
N THR A 509 -3.73 -21.17 26.78
CA THR A 509 -4.00 -22.60 26.97
C THR A 509 -4.04 -22.96 28.46
N GLY A 510 -4.55 -24.14 28.78
CA GLY A 510 -4.62 -24.61 30.16
C GLY A 510 -5.68 -25.68 30.38
N TYR A 511 -6.25 -25.70 31.59
CA TYR A 511 -7.17 -26.74 32.01
C TYR A 511 -8.36 -26.19 32.81
N LEU A 512 -9.52 -26.81 32.63
CA LEU A 512 -10.67 -26.69 33.52
C LEU A 512 -10.85 -28.03 34.25
N ALA A 513 -10.86 -28.01 35.58
CA ALA A 513 -10.93 -29.24 36.38
C ALA A 513 -12.08 -29.22 37.40
N ILE A 514 -12.79 -30.34 37.53
CA ILE A 514 -13.79 -30.59 38.58
C ILE A 514 -13.72 -32.06 39.05
N GLY A 515 -13.28 -32.28 40.29
CA GLY A 515 -13.05 -33.63 40.81
C GLY A 515 -12.05 -34.42 39.95
N GLU A 516 -12.49 -35.52 39.33
CA GLU A 516 -11.68 -36.30 38.38
C GLU A 516 -11.84 -35.86 36.91
N ALA A 517 -12.78 -34.96 36.61
CA ALA A 517 -13.02 -34.48 35.27
C ALA A 517 -12.04 -33.36 34.89
N ILE A 518 -11.49 -33.44 33.68
CA ILE A 518 -10.48 -32.52 33.15
C ILE A 518 -10.86 -32.19 31.70
N ALA A 519 -10.94 -30.89 31.40
CA ALA A 519 -10.99 -30.36 30.05
C ALA A 519 -9.69 -29.62 29.76
N LYS A 520 -9.03 -29.96 28.65
CA LYS A 520 -7.89 -29.21 28.14
C LYS A 520 -8.40 -28.08 27.26
N VAL A 521 -7.99 -26.86 27.56
CA VAL A 521 -8.24 -25.65 26.78
C VAL A 521 -7.03 -25.44 25.88
N SER A 522 -7.26 -25.43 24.57
CA SER A 522 -6.24 -25.20 23.55
C SER A 522 -6.21 -23.77 23.03
N ASP A 523 -7.31 -23.03 23.20
CA ASP A 523 -7.42 -21.64 22.77
C ASP A 523 -8.59 -20.95 23.50
N VAL A 524 -8.55 -19.62 23.60
CA VAL A 524 -9.66 -18.81 24.11
C VAL A 524 -9.92 -17.64 23.16
N GLN A 525 -11.17 -17.54 22.69
CA GLN A 525 -11.61 -16.52 21.76
C GLN A 525 -12.61 -15.57 22.44
N LYS A 526 -12.61 -14.30 22.01
CA LYS A 526 -13.55 -13.30 22.53
C LYS A 526 -14.64 -13.00 21.51
N GLN A 527 -15.90 -13.14 21.91
CA GLN A 527 -17.03 -12.71 21.09
C GLN A 527 -18.00 -11.88 21.92
N ALA A 528 -18.22 -10.63 21.51
CA ALA A 528 -18.85 -9.61 22.36
C ALA A 528 -18.14 -9.53 23.73
N ASP A 529 -18.86 -9.75 24.83
CA ASP A 529 -18.32 -9.76 26.19
C ASP A 529 -18.12 -11.17 26.77
N LEU A 530 -18.15 -12.21 25.93
CA LEU A 530 -17.93 -13.59 26.33
C LEU A 530 -16.52 -14.07 26.01
N PHE A 531 -15.95 -14.86 26.92
CA PHE A 531 -14.69 -15.59 26.72
C PHE A 531 -15.02 -17.05 26.46
N ILE A 532 -14.72 -17.52 25.25
CA ILE A 532 -15.07 -18.84 24.74
C ILE A 532 -13.82 -19.71 24.82
N HIS A 533 -13.85 -20.71 25.72
CA HIS A 533 -12.74 -21.63 25.96
C HIS A 533 -12.89 -22.82 25.01
N ILE A 534 -12.00 -22.93 24.04
CA ILE A 534 -12.02 -23.96 22.99
C ILE A 534 -11.08 -25.09 23.40
N GLY A 535 -11.54 -26.33 23.30
CA GLY A 535 -10.72 -27.46 23.71
C GLY A 535 -11.41 -28.81 23.63
N GLN A 536 -11.00 -29.73 24.51
CA GLN A 536 -11.54 -31.10 24.56
C GLN A 536 -11.65 -31.59 26.01
N ILE A 537 -12.70 -32.35 26.33
CA ILE A 537 -12.78 -33.09 27.59
C ILE A 537 -11.82 -34.28 27.51
N GLU A 538 -10.78 -34.32 28.33
CA GLU A 538 -9.82 -35.43 28.38
C GLU A 538 -10.35 -36.57 29.26
N ARG A 539 -11.01 -36.24 30.37
CA ARG A 539 -11.55 -37.21 31.33
C ARG A 539 -12.83 -36.68 31.98
N GLY A 540 -13.75 -37.58 32.30
CA GLY A 540 -14.96 -37.26 33.06
C GLY A 540 -16.07 -36.56 32.27
N GLU A 541 -16.92 -35.83 32.99
CA GLU A 541 -18.07 -35.07 32.47
C GLU A 541 -18.06 -33.67 33.12
N ILE A 542 -18.36 -32.63 32.34
CA ILE A 542 -18.60 -31.26 32.83
C ILE A 542 -20.00 -30.83 32.38
N ALA A 543 -20.80 -30.28 33.29
CA ALA A 543 -22.16 -29.82 33.04
C ALA A 543 -22.31 -28.31 33.24
N VAL A 544 -23.34 -27.74 32.62
CA VAL A 544 -23.74 -26.35 32.83
C VAL A 544 -24.15 -26.17 34.30
N GLY A 545 -23.58 -25.15 34.96
CA GLY A 545 -23.80 -24.87 36.37
C GLY A 545 -22.71 -25.39 37.32
N ASP A 546 -21.80 -26.25 36.84
CA ASP A 546 -20.68 -26.76 37.61
C ASP A 546 -19.69 -25.65 37.99
N ASN A 547 -19.03 -25.81 39.14
CA ASN A 547 -17.91 -24.98 39.55
C ASN A 547 -16.60 -25.69 39.19
N VAL A 548 -15.92 -25.18 38.17
CA VAL A 548 -14.63 -25.70 37.69
C VAL A 548 -13.49 -24.84 38.23
N ASN A 549 -12.35 -25.47 38.50
CA ASN A 549 -11.10 -24.75 38.70
C ASN A 549 -10.47 -24.48 37.33
N ALA A 550 -10.45 -23.22 36.92
CA ALA A 550 -9.85 -22.77 35.67
C ALA A 550 -8.38 -22.39 35.94
N GLN A 551 -7.44 -23.06 35.27
CA GLN A 551 -6.00 -22.92 35.49
C GLN A 551 -5.28 -22.75 34.15
N ILE A 552 -4.58 -21.61 33.97
CA ILE A 552 -3.79 -21.38 32.74
C ILE A 552 -2.47 -22.17 32.76
N ALA A 553 -1.93 -22.46 31.58
CA ALA A 553 -0.59 -23.01 31.40
C ALA A 553 0.47 -21.92 31.68
N LEU A 554 1.00 -21.90 32.90
CA LEU A 554 1.88 -20.84 33.38
C LEU A 554 3.16 -20.64 32.53
N SER A 555 3.76 -21.73 32.04
CA SER A 555 4.97 -21.66 31.21
C SER A 555 4.71 -20.95 29.88
N GLU A 556 3.57 -21.24 29.23
CA GLU A 556 3.18 -20.62 27.97
C GLU A 556 2.80 -19.16 28.20
N ARG A 557 2.00 -18.85 29.24
CA ARG A 557 1.66 -17.46 29.59
C ARG A 557 2.90 -16.60 29.80
N ARG A 558 3.93 -17.11 30.50
CA ARG A 558 5.17 -16.37 30.73
C ARG A 558 5.94 -16.09 29.44
N ARG A 559 6.00 -17.08 28.53
CA ARG A 559 6.61 -16.88 27.20
C ARG A 559 5.86 -15.81 26.42
N ILE A 560 4.54 -15.87 26.39
CA ILE A 560 3.69 -14.86 25.75
C ILE A 560 3.91 -13.48 26.35
N GLN A 561 3.94 -13.33 27.69
CA GLN A 561 4.21 -12.05 28.37
C GLN A 561 5.60 -11.49 28.00
N ALA A 562 6.60 -12.35 27.91
CA ALA A 562 7.97 -11.97 27.52
C ALA A 562 8.00 -11.47 26.07
N HIS A 563 7.38 -12.21 25.15
CA HIS A 563 7.24 -11.79 23.75
C HIS A 563 6.43 -10.49 23.62
N HIS A 564 5.32 -10.35 24.34
CA HIS A 564 4.48 -9.15 24.27
C HIS A 564 5.25 -7.91 24.71
N THR A 565 5.93 -8.01 25.85
CA THR A 565 6.73 -6.88 26.36
C THR A 565 7.90 -6.59 25.42
N ALA A 566 8.53 -7.63 24.86
CA ALA A 566 9.56 -7.47 23.85
C ALA A 566 9.06 -6.78 22.56
N THR A 567 7.79 -6.96 22.17
CA THR A 567 7.17 -6.23 21.06
C THR A 567 7.14 -4.72 21.32
N HIS A 568 6.80 -4.28 22.53
CA HIS A 568 6.83 -2.85 22.91
C HIS A 568 8.25 -2.28 22.91
N LEU A 569 9.23 -3.06 23.41
CA LEU A 569 10.63 -2.69 23.33
C LEU A 569 11.10 -2.60 21.88
N LEU A 570 10.70 -3.54 21.02
CA LEU A 570 11.03 -3.54 19.60
C LEU A 570 10.48 -2.31 18.88
N GLN A 571 9.20 -1.98 19.10
CA GLN A 571 8.60 -0.77 18.55
C GLN A 571 9.36 0.49 18.96
N SER A 572 9.74 0.57 20.23
CA SER A 572 10.46 1.72 20.77
C SER A 572 11.89 1.83 20.22
N ALA A 573 12.58 0.69 20.06
CA ALA A 573 13.90 0.64 19.44
C ALA A 573 13.86 1.03 17.96
N LEU A 574 12.88 0.53 17.21
CA LEU A 574 12.65 0.90 15.80
C LEU A 574 12.44 2.41 15.66
N LYS A 575 11.56 3.00 16.49
CA LYS A 575 11.33 4.44 16.50
C LYS A 575 12.58 5.25 16.83
N LYS A 576 13.38 4.78 17.77
CA LYS A 576 14.57 5.50 18.24
C LYS A 576 15.75 5.41 17.27
N ILE A 577 15.94 4.26 16.62
CA ILE A 577 17.15 3.96 15.83
C ILE A 577 16.91 4.15 14.34
N VAL A 578 15.73 3.79 13.83
CA VAL A 578 15.46 3.73 12.39
C VAL A 578 14.67 4.96 11.93
N ASP A 579 13.48 5.18 12.48
CA ASP A 579 12.62 6.31 12.14
C ASP A 579 11.52 6.50 13.20
N PHE A 580 11.45 7.70 13.79
CA PHE A 580 10.46 8.05 14.81
C PHE A 580 9.00 7.91 14.34
N ASN A 581 8.75 7.98 13.04
CA ASN A 581 7.41 7.87 12.44
C ASN A 581 6.96 6.42 12.20
N ILE A 582 7.77 5.43 12.58
CA ILE A 582 7.38 4.02 12.52
C ILE A 582 6.10 3.82 13.34
N SER A 583 5.15 3.11 12.75
CA SER A 583 3.86 2.75 13.30
C SER A 583 3.58 1.28 13.00
N GLN A 584 2.89 0.62 13.93
CA GLN A 584 2.53 -0.77 13.77
C GLN A 584 1.50 -0.94 12.63
N ALA A 585 1.81 -1.83 11.69
CA ALA A 585 0.91 -2.29 10.63
C ALA A 585 0.28 -3.66 10.95
N GLY A 586 0.87 -4.42 11.87
CA GLY A 586 0.37 -5.72 12.30
C GLY A 586 1.25 -6.32 13.40
N SER A 587 0.68 -7.21 14.21
CA SER A 587 1.43 -7.92 15.26
C SER A 587 0.88 -9.33 15.46
N LEU A 588 1.75 -10.25 15.84
CA LEU A 588 1.42 -11.56 16.41
C LEU A 588 2.38 -11.80 17.59
N VAL A 589 1.83 -12.25 18.71
CA VAL A 589 2.56 -12.59 19.92
C VAL A 589 2.04 -13.94 20.40
N ASP A 590 2.86 -14.98 20.24
CA ASP A 590 2.56 -16.32 20.73
C ASP A 590 3.65 -16.83 21.70
N SER A 591 3.56 -18.10 22.08
CA SER A 591 4.48 -18.68 23.07
C SER A 591 5.85 -19.06 22.48
N ASP A 592 5.97 -19.12 21.15
CA ASP A 592 7.16 -19.58 20.44
C ASP A 592 7.92 -18.43 19.80
N HIS A 593 7.22 -17.39 19.32
CA HIS A 593 7.80 -16.24 18.66
C HIS A 593 6.89 -15.00 18.70
N LEU A 594 7.43 -13.88 18.22
CA LEU A 594 6.68 -12.68 17.89
C LEU A 594 6.96 -12.22 16.47
N ARG A 595 5.96 -11.56 15.89
CA ARG A 595 6.00 -10.94 14.58
C ARG A 595 5.54 -9.50 14.71
N PHE A 596 6.33 -8.57 14.18
CA PHE A 596 6.01 -7.16 14.21
C PHE A 596 6.12 -6.57 12.81
N ASP A 597 4.99 -6.12 12.27
CA ASP A 597 4.89 -5.49 10.97
C ASP A 597 4.78 -3.97 11.16
N PHE A 598 5.56 -3.21 10.40
CA PHE A 598 5.65 -1.77 10.54
C PHE A 598 5.85 -1.06 9.21
N ASN A 599 5.43 0.20 9.14
CA ASN A 599 5.64 1.01 7.93
C ASN A 599 7.10 1.46 7.85
N LEU A 600 7.79 1.07 6.78
CA LEU A 600 9.11 1.57 6.42
C LEU A 600 9.33 1.37 4.92
N ASN A 601 9.78 2.44 4.26
CA ASN A 601 9.98 2.48 2.81
C ASN A 601 11.33 1.91 2.34
N ARG A 602 12.13 1.34 3.23
CA ARG A 602 13.40 0.69 2.94
C ARG A 602 13.60 -0.53 3.82
N ALA A 603 14.56 -1.38 3.47
CA ALA A 603 15.03 -2.41 4.38
C ALA A 603 15.70 -1.77 5.61
N VAL A 604 15.51 -2.39 6.77
CA VAL A 604 16.35 -2.11 7.93
C VAL A 604 17.75 -2.62 7.62
N THR A 605 18.76 -1.78 7.78
CA THR A 605 20.14 -2.15 7.48
C THR A 605 20.67 -3.17 8.50
N ALA A 606 21.67 -3.95 8.11
CA ALA A 606 22.28 -4.93 9.01
C ALA A 606 22.84 -4.29 10.31
N GLU A 607 23.38 -3.08 10.20
CA GLU A 607 23.85 -2.31 11.37
C GLU A 607 22.69 -1.89 12.26
N GLU A 608 21.60 -1.35 11.69
CA GLU A 608 20.41 -0.98 12.47
C GLU A 608 19.78 -2.19 13.17
N ILE A 609 19.71 -3.36 12.51
CA ILE A 609 19.22 -4.60 13.14
C ILE A 609 20.07 -4.96 14.37
N LEU A 610 21.40 -4.85 14.26
CA LEU A 610 22.30 -5.10 15.38
C LEU A 610 22.07 -4.09 16.52
N GLN A 611 21.95 -2.80 16.20
CA GLN A 611 21.71 -1.75 17.20
C GLN A 611 20.35 -1.92 17.89
N ILE A 612 19.31 -2.31 17.16
CA ILE A 612 17.97 -2.60 17.71
C ILE A 612 18.06 -3.75 18.72
N GLU A 613 18.66 -4.87 18.32
CA GLU A 613 18.80 -6.03 19.19
C GLU A 613 19.62 -5.70 20.46
N LEU A 614 20.72 -4.96 20.31
CA LEU A 614 21.53 -4.48 21.43
C LEU A 614 20.74 -3.56 22.36
N GLN A 615 20.01 -2.59 21.82
CA GLN A 615 19.24 -1.64 22.62
C GLN A 615 18.12 -2.31 23.42
N ILE A 616 17.43 -3.28 22.82
CA ILE A 616 16.39 -4.05 23.52
C ILE A 616 17.00 -4.87 24.65
N ASN A 617 18.11 -5.57 24.40
CA ASN A 617 18.78 -6.33 25.44
C ASN A 617 19.39 -5.44 26.54
N ASN A 618 19.80 -4.21 26.22
CA ASN A 618 20.19 -3.22 27.23
C ASN A 618 19.01 -2.84 28.14
N TRP A 619 17.84 -2.55 27.57
CA TRP A 619 16.63 -2.28 28.37
C TRP A 619 16.19 -3.48 29.21
N ILE A 620 16.42 -4.70 28.74
CA ILE A 620 16.20 -5.93 29.52
C ILE A 620 17.19 -5.97 30.71
N ALA A 621 18.47 -5.69 30.47
CA ALA A 621 19.51 -5.68 31.50
C ALA A 621 19.36 -4.56 32.54
N GLU A 622 18.78 -3.42 32.14
CA GLU A 622 18.46 -2.30 33.03
C GLU A 622 17.29 -2.59 33.99
N ALA A 623 16.53 -3.66 33.75
CA ALA A 623 15.46 -4.14 34.64
C ALA A 623 14.41 -3.06 34.98
N HIS A 624 13.81 -2.46 33.95
CA HIS A 624 12.72 -1.49 34.11
C HIS A 624 11.44 -2.16 34.59
N ASP A 625 10.75 -1.54 35.55
CA ASP A 625 9.43 -1.99 36.00
C ASP A 625 8.32 -1.57 35.04
N SER A 626 7.35 -2.46 34.83
CA SER A 626 6.13 -2.17 34.04
C SER A 626 5.07 -1.52 34.94
N VAL A 627 4.71 -0.28 34.65
CA VAL A 627 3.65 0.47 35.32
C VAL A 627 2.36 0.37 34.51
N ILE A 628 1.27 -0.01 35.17
CA ILE A 628 -0.02 -0.28 34.52
C ILE A 628 -1.09 0.60 35.15
N GLU A 629 -1.75 1.43 34.33
CA GLU A 629 -2.81 2.33 34.77
C GLU A 629 -4.05 2.19 33.88
N VAL A 630 -5.23 2.44 34.43
CA VAL A 630 -6.46 2.64 33.64
C VAL A 630 -6.82 4.11 33.71
N LEU A 631 -6.83 4.78 32.56
CA LEU A 631 -6.98 6.23 32.47
C LEU A 631 -8.05 6.59 31.41
N PRO A 632 -8.72 7.75 31.55
CA PRO A 632 -9.48 8.32 30.45
C PRO A 632 -8.60 8.54 29.22
N ILE A 633 -9.11 8.25 28.02
CA ILE A 633 -8.32 8.30 26.77
C ILE A 633 -7.64 9.65 26.53
N ALA A 634 -8.29 10.76 26.89
CA ALA A 634 -7.73 12.10 26.77
C ALA A 634 -6.50 12.30 27.68
N GLN A 635 -6.53 11.76 28.89
CA GLN A 635 -5.40 11.84 29.84
C GLN A 635 -4.25 10.94 29.40
N ALA A 636 -4.54 9.73 28.90
CA ALA A 636 -3.53 8.83 28.37
C ALA A 636 -2.77 9.47 27.20
N LYS A 637 -3.49 10.08 26.25
CA LYS A 637 -2.89 10.83 25.13
C LYS A 637 -2.07 12.02 25.61
N ALA A 638 -2.56 12.77 26.61
CA ALA A 638 -1.83 13.90 27.18
C ALA A 638 -0.52 13.49 27.88
N LYS A 639 -0.45 12.28 28.46
CA LYS A 639 0.79 11.70 29.02
C LYS A 639 1.80 11.24 27.94
N GLY A 640 1.41 11.23 26.67
CA GLY A 640 2.24 10.77 25.55
C GLY A 640 2.07 9.29 25.20
N ALA A 641 1.04 8.62 25.73
CA ALA A 641 0.78 7.23 25.40
C ALA A 641 0.46 7.07 23.90
N ILE A 642 1.18 6.18 23.23
CA ILE A 642 0.96 5.85 21.83
C ILE A 642 -0.32 5.00 21.73
N ALA A 643 -1.28 5.50 20.94
CA ALA A 643 -2.44 4.72 20.53
C ALA A 643 -2.14 4.01 19.21
N MET A 644 -2.56 2.76 19.09
CA MET A 644 -2.47 2.00 17.84
C MET A 644 -3.49 2.55 16.83
N PHE A 645 -3.07 2.69 15.59
CA PHE A 645 -3.88 3.28 14.53
C PHE A 645 -4.95 2.29 14.06
N GLY A 646 -6.22 2.72 14.01
CA GLY A 646 -7.35 1.90 13.54
C GLY A 646 -8.12 1.15 14.64
N GLU A 647 -7.61 1.12 15.87
CA GLU A 647 -8.29 0.49 17.02
C GLU A 647 -9.40 1.39 17.60
N LYS A 648 -10.52 0.78 18.00
CA LYS A 648 -11.61 1.48 18.72
C LYS A 648 -11.38 1.36 20.22
N TYR A 649 -11.12 2.50 20.85
CA TYR A 649 -10.91 2.57 22.29
C TYR A 649 -12.20 2.97 23.04
N GLY A 650 -12.39 2.41 24.24
CA GLY A 650 -13.42 2.84 25.17
C GLY A 650 -13.11 4.21 25.79
N ALA A 651 -14.04 4.71 26.62
CA ALA A 651 -13.85 5.97 27.36
C ALA A 651 -12.64 5.90 28.31
N GLU A 652 -12.40 4.73 28.89
CA GLU A 652 -11.22 4.38 29.68
C GLU A 652 -10.35 3.38 28.91
N VAL A 653 -9.04 3.55 29.00
CA VAL A 653 -8.04 2.74 28.32
C VAL A 653 -6.99 2.27 29.30
N ARG A 654 -6.49 1.06 29.09
CA ARG A 654 -5.36 0.51 29.85
C ARG A 654 -4.05 0.95 29.22
N VAL A 655 -3.19 1.57 30.01
CA VAL A 655 -1.88 2.09 29.62
C VAL A 655 -0.80 1.21 30.24
N ILE A 656 0.14 0.78 29.41
CA ILE A 656 1.37 0.11 29.82
C ILE A 656 2.51 1.10 29.62
N ASP A 657 3.19 1.42 30.71
CA ASP A 657 4.35 2.31 30.74
C ASP A 657 5.57 1.52 31.22
N ILE A 658 6.59 1.49 30.39
CA ILE A 658 7.96 1.06 30.72
C ILE A 658 8.76 2.36 30.77
N PRO A 659 9.00 2.93 31.96
CA PRO A 659 9.48 4.30 32.10
C PRO A 659 10.75 4.58 31.29
N ASN A 660 10.77 5.70 30.56
CA ASN A 660 11.86 6.12 29.66
C ASN A 660 12.11 5.20 28.45
N VAL A 661 11.24 4.22 28.21
CA VAL A 661 11.36 3.28 27.09
C VAL A 661 10.15 3.31 26.18
N SER A 662 8.96 2.98 26.71
CA SER A 662 7.73 2.80 25.93
C SER A 662 6.51 3.17 26.78
N MET A 663 5.50 3.83 26.20
CA MET A 663 4.21 4.07 26.83
C MET A 663 3.09 3.90 25.81
N GLU A 664 2.24 2.88 26.00
CA GLU A 664 1.31 2.43 24.96
C GLU A 664 -0.05 2.02 25.52
N LEU A 665 -1.11 2.19 24.73
CA LEU A 665 -2.43 1.64 25.05
C LEU A 665 -2.44 0.14 24.72
N CYS A 666 -2.45 -0.71 25.76
CA CYS A 666 -2.40 -2.17 25.56
C CYS A 666 -3.27 -2.93 26.56
N GLY A 667 -4.13 -3.81 26.03
CA GLY A 667 -4.96 -4.74 26.81
C GLY A 667 -4.28 -6.07 27.12
N GLY A 668 -3.07 -6.31 26.63
CA GLY A 668 -2.38 -7.58 26.75
C GLY A 668 -1.79 -7.88 28.13
N THR A 669 -1.23 -9.08 28.25
CA THR A 669 -0.48 -9.50 29.43
C THR A 669 1.01 -9.18 29.26
N HIS A 670 1.64 -8.63 30.30
CA HIS A 670 3.03 -8.18 30.27
C HIS A 670 3.83 -8.75 31.43
N VAL A 671 5.16 -8.75 31.30
CA VAL A 671 6.05 -9.01 32.44
C VAL A 671 6.00 -7.85 33.42
N LYS A 672 6.29 -8.11 34.69
CA LYS A 672 6.32 -7.03 35.70
C LYS A 672 7.60 -6.21 35.63
N ASN A 673 8.68 -6.81 35.17
CA ASN A 673 9.98 -6.18 35.01
C ASN A 673 10.65 -6.70 33.73
N THR A 674 11.32 -5.83 32.96
CA THR A 674 11.93 -6.20 31.67
C THR A 674 12.98 -7.31 31.81
N SER A 675 13.62 -7.45 32.97
CA SER A 675 14.57 -8.54 33.26
C SER A 675 13.95 -9.94 33.18
N GLU A 676 12.63 -10.06 33.38
CA GLU A 676 11.91 -11.34 33.26
C GLU A 676 11.90 -11.87 31.81
N ILE A 677 12.15 -11.00 30.82
CA ILE A 677 12.33 -11.40 29.42
C ILE A 677 13.63 -12.20 29.25
N GLY A 678 14.66 -11.91 30.04
CA GLY A 678 15.97 -12.57 29.99
C GLY A 678 16.81 -12.15 28.78
N VAL A 679 16.38 -12.50 27.56
CA VAL A 679 17.10 -12.19 26.31
C VAL A 679 16.13 -12.06 25.14
N PHE A 680 16.49 -11.22 24.18
CA PHE A 680 15.75 -11.01 22.92
C PHE A 680 16.65 -11.26 21.71
N LYS A 681 16.11 -11.89 20.67
CA LYS A 681 16.84 -12.19 19.42
C LYS A 681 15.95 -11.96 18.20
N ILE A 682 16.44 -11.19 17.24
CA ILE A 682 15.82 -11.04 15.91
C ILE A 682 16.19 -12.26 15.06
N ILE A 683 15.19 -12.90 14.46
CA ILE A 683 15.36 -14.06 13.56
C ILE A 683 15.54 -13.58 12.13
N SER A 684 14.66 -12.68 11.68
CA SER A 684 14.61 -12.25 10.28
C SER A 684 14.04 -10.84 10.15
N GLU A 685 14.41 -10.16 9.07
CA GLU A 685 13.76 -8.95 8.59
C GLU A 685 13.43 -9.12 7.10
N THR A 686 12.18 -8.83 6.72
CA THR A 686 11.69 -9.03 5.35
C THR A 686 10.69 -7.95 4.93
N GLY A 687 10.52 -7.75 3.61
CA GLY A 687 9.47 -6.89 3.06
C GLY A 687 8.23 -7.70 2.72
N VAL A 688 7.09 -7.34 3.28
CA VAL A 688 5.81 -8.07 3.09
C VAL A 688 4.95 -7.41 2.03
N ALA A 689 4.95 -6.08 1.98
CA ALA A 689 4.24 -5.28 0.99
C ALA A 689 4.98 -3.97 0.72
N SER A 690 4.57 -3.22 -0.29
CA SER A 690 5.12 -1.90 -0.57
C SER A 690 4.93 -0.98 0.65
N GLY A 691 6.05 -0.52 1.23
CA GLY A 691 6.06 0.34 2.42
C GLY A 691 5.86 -0.39 3.75
N VAL A 692 5.77 -1.72 3.78
CA VAL A 692 5.60 -2.52 5.02
C VAL A 692 6.72 -3.54 5.17
N ARG A 693 7.38 -3.51 6.33
CA ARG A 693 8.45 -4.43 6.74
C ARG A 693 7.98 -5.30 7.90
N ARG A 694 8.59 -6.47 8.04
CA ARG A 694 8.33 -7.44 9.10
C ARG A 694 9.62 -7.83 9.79
N ILE A 695 9.59 -7.79 11.12
CA ILE A 695 10.59 -8.43 11.96
C ILE A 695 9.94 -9.63 12.64
N GLU A 696 10.58 -10.79 12.51
CA GLU A 696 10.30 -11.96 13.34
C GLU A 696 11.39 -12.09 14.38
N ALA A 697 10.98 -12.29 15.63
CA ALA A 697 11.89 -12.35 16.76
C ALA A 697 11.39 -13.31 17.83
N ILE A 698 12.26 -13.61 18.78
CA ILE A 698 12.00 -14.50 19.90
C ILE A 698 12.58 -13.90 21.18
N ALA A 699 11.96 -14.24 22.30
CA ALA A 699 12.32 -13.73 23.62
C ALA A 699 12.28 -14.83 24.68
N GLY A 700 13.06 -14.65 25.75
CA GLY A 700 13.12 -15.58 26.86
C GLY A 700 13.53 -16.98 26.46
N GLN A 701 12.78 -17.99 26.92
CA GLN A 701 13.19 -19.39 26.80
C GLN A 701 13.25 -19.88 25.35
N ALA A 702 12.46 -19.30 24.43
CA ALA A 702 12.51 -19.63 23.00
C ALA A 702 13.90 -19.37 22.39
N VAL A 703 14.65 -18.40 22.93
CA VAL A 703 16.02 -18.11 22.48
C VAL A 703 16.97 -19.27 22.77
N LEU A 704 16.81 -19.96 23.89
CA LEU A 704 17.67 -21.11 24.23
C LEU A 704 17.47 -22.27 23.26
N GLU A 705 16.23 -22.55 22.88
CA GLU A 705 15.89 -23.57 21.88
C GLU A 705 16.49 -23.20 20.51
N TYR A 706 16.33 -21.95 20.09
CA TYR A 706 16.90 -21.40 18.87
C TYR A 706 18.44 -21.49 18.81
N LEU A 707 19.12 -21.19 19.92
CA LEU A 707 20.58 -21.26 20.03
C LEU A 707 21.07 -22.71 20.06
N THR A 708 20.35 -23.60 20.74
CA THR A 708 20.70 -25.03 20.83
C THR A 708 20.77 -25.68 19.45
N VAL A 709 19.80 -25.39 18.57
CA VAL A 709 19.82 -25.90 17.18
C VAL A 709 21.06 -25.42 16.43
N ARG A 710 21.42 -24.14 16.56
CA ARG A 710 22.58 -23.54 15.88
C ARG A 710 23.91 -24.04 16.42
N ASP A 711 24.01 -24.21 17.73
CA ASP A 711 25.18 -24.77 18.39
C ASP A 711 25.40 -26.23 17.95
N ASN A 712 24.34 -27.03 17.85
CA ASN A 712 24.42 -28.40 17.33
C ASN A 712 24.88 -28.46 15.87
N ILE A 713 24.36 -27.58 15.01
CA ILE A 713 24.82 -27.49 13.60
C ILE A 713 26.29 -27.09 13.55
N THR A 714 26.70 -26.10 14.35
CA THR A 714 28.08 -25.62 14.41
C THR A 714 29.04 -26.71 14.88
N LYS A 715 28.64 -27.49 15.90
CA LYS A 715 29.39 -28.65 16.39
C LYS A 715 29.50 -29.75 15.33
N ASP A 716 28.41 -30.13 14.67
CA ASP A 716 28.42 -31.15 13.60
C ASP A 716 29.36 -30.73 12.44
N LEU A 717 29.30 -29.47 12.00
CA LEU A 717 30.19 -28.97 10.96
C LEU A 717 31.66 -28.94 11.42
N SER A 718 31.92 -28.47 12.64
CA SER A 718 33.26 -28.47 13.24
C SER A 718 33.84 -29.89 13.31
N ASP A 719 33.02 -30.87 13.71
CA ASP A 719 33.41 -32.28 13.82
C ASP A 719 33.65 -32.94 12.46
N ARG A 720 32.85 -32.62 11.44
CA ARG A 720 33.02 -33.13 10.07
C ARG A 720 34.28 -32.59 9.41
N PHE A 721 34.53 -31.30 9.58
CA PHE A 721 35.68 -30.63 8.96
C PHE A 721 36.96 -30.69 9.81
N LYS A 722 36.86 -31.11 11.09
CA LYS A 722 37.96 -31.16 12.06
C LYS A 722 38.61 -29.78 12.27
N ILE A 723 37.78 -28.77 12.46
CA ILE A 723 38.16 -27.37 12.63
C ILE A 723 37.41 -26.75 13.80
N LYS A 724 37.80 -25.54 14.20
CA LYS A 724 37.04 -24.77 15.18
C LYS A 724 35.85 -24.05 14.52
N PRO A 725 34.79 -23.68 15.28
CA PRO A 725 33.66 -22.92 14.76
C PRO A 725 34.03 -21.68 13.94
N GLU A 726 35.03 -20.93 14.38
CA GLU A 726 35.45 -19.67 13.75
C GLU A 726 36.12 -19.91 12.37
N GLU A 727 36.57 -21.13 12.10
CA GLU A 727 37.29 -21.51 10.88
C GLU A 727 36.37 -22.14 9.82
N ILE A 728 35.07 -22.34 10.14
CA ILE A 728 34.11 -23.01 9.24
C ILE A 728 34.01 -22.31 7.89
N SER A 729 33.89 -20.98 7.90
CA SER A 729 33.74 -20.20 6.65
C SER A 729 34.96 -20.32 5.75
N ASP A 730 36.15 -20.15 6.33
CA ASP A 730 37.43 -20.28 5.63
C ASP A 730 37.62 -21.68 5.06
N ARG A 731 37.26 -22.74 5.81
CA ARG A 731 37.37 -24.12 5.33
C ARG A 731 36.43 -24.37 4.14
N ILE A 732 35.20 -23.87 4.19
CA ILE A 732 34.24 -24.01 3.09
C ILE A 732 34.76 -23.28 1.84
N THR A 733 35.29 -22.06 2.00
CA THR A 733 35.88 -21.31 0.88
C THR A 733 37.09 -22.04 0.30
N GLY A 734 37.94 -22.61 1.16
CA GLY A 734 39.05 -23.48 0.76
C GLY A 734 38.57 -24.66 -0.10
N LEU A 735 37.57 -25.40 0.37
CA LEU A 735 37.00 -26.54 -0.36
C LEU A 735 36.37 -26.14 -1.70
N GLN A 736 35.69 -24.99 -1.77
CA GLN A 736 35.14 -24.47 -3.04
C GLN A 736 36.24 -24.14 -4.04
N ASN A 737 37.35 -23.55 -3.57
CA ASN A 737 38.51 -23.26 -4.41
C ASN A 737 39.23 -24.53 -4.86
N GLU A 738 39.41 -25.51 -3.97
CA GLU A 738 39.95 -26.83 -4.30
C GLU A 738 39.10 -27.52 -5.37
N LEU A 739 37.76 -27.56 -5.19
CA LEU A 739 36.84 -28.15 -6.17
C LEU A 739 36.96 -27.49 -7.55
N LYS A 740 36.99 -26.16 -7.59
CA LYS A 740 37.15 -25.40 -8.84
C LYS A 740 38.49 -25.68 -9.52
N ASN A 741 39.56 -25.82 -8.75
CA ASN A 741 40.89 -26.13 -9.28
C ASN A 741 40.97 -27.56 -9.80
N SER A 742 40.44 -28.54 -9.05
CA SER A 742 40.38 -29.93 -9.48
C SER A 742 39.52 -30.10 -10.74
N GLN A 743 38.41 -29.38 -10.87
CA GLN A 743 37.60 -29.39 -12.11
C GLN A 743 38.39 -28.87 -13.31
N LYS A 744 39.14 -27.76 -13.16
CA LYS A 744 40.02 -27.24 -14.22
C LYS A 744 41.13 -28.21 -14.60
N GLU A 745 41.73 -28.89 -13.61
CA GLU A 745 42.77 -29.89 -13.86
C GLU A 745 42.22 -31.10 -14.63
N VAL A 746 41.03 -31.59 -14.26
CA VAL A 746 40.33 -32.66 -14.98
C VAL A 746 40.05 -32.26 -16.43
N GLU A 747 39.57 -31.04 -16.68
CA GLU A 747 39.35 -30.53 -18.04
C GLU A 747 40.67 -30.48 -18.85
N SER A 748 41.76 -30.00 -18.24
CA SER A 748 43.07 -29.97 -18.89
C SER A 748 43.60 -31.36 -19.23
N LEU A 749 43.48 -32.32 -18.31
CA LEU A 749 43.88 -33.71 -18.53
C LEU A 749 43.05 -34.38 -19.63
N LYS A 750 41.72 -34.13 -19.66
CA LYS A 750 40.84 -34.60 -20.74
C LYS A 750 41.27 -34.04 -22.11
N GLN A 751 41.63 -32.75 -22.18
CA GLN A 751 42.13 -32.14 -23.42
C GLN A 751 43.46 -32.79 -23.87
N GLN A 752 44.41 -32.97 -22.95
CA GLN A 752 45.68 -33.65 -23.27
C GLN A 752 45.46 -35.08 -23.78
N LEU A 753 44.58 -35.84 -23.11
CA LEU A 753 44.24 -37.20 -23.52
C LEU A 753 43.60 -37.24 -24.92
N ALA A 754 42.70 -36.31 -25.23
CA ALA A 754 42.11 -36.17 -26.56
C ALA A 754 43.17 -35.91 -27.64
N LEU A 755 44.16 -35.05 -27.35
CA LEU A 755 45.25 -34.75 -28.28
C LEU A 755 46.20 -35.93 -28.52
N VAL A 756 46.39 -36.81 -27.53
CA VAL A 756 47.18 -38.04 -27.66
C VAL A 756 46.41 -39.08 -28.47
N LYS A 757 45.12 -39.30 -28.17
CA LYS A 757 44.24 -40.21 -28.95
C LYS A 757 44.08 -39.74 -30.41
N ALA A 758 44.07 -38.43 -30.64
CA ALA A 758 44.02 -37.88 -31.98
C ALA A 758 45.25 -38.27 -32.81
N ASP A 759 46.46 -38.24 -32.22
CA ASP A 759 47.70 -38.52 -32.95
C ASP A 759 47.75 -39.93 -33.53
N SER A 760 47.11 -40.93 -32.91
CA SER A 760 47.01 -42.28 -33.49
C SER A 760 46.12 -42.34 -34.74
N LEU A 761 45.23 -41.38 -34.95
CA LEU A 761 44.36 -41.32 -36.14
C LEU A 761 45.08 -40.80 -37.39
N LEU A 762 46.30 -40.25 -37.27
CA LEU A 762 47.06 -39.77 -38.42
C LEU A 762 47.31 -40.86 -39.47
N THR A 763 47.42 -42.12 -39.05
CA THR A 763 47.62 -43.26 -39.94
C THR A 763 46.36 -43.65 -40.73
N GLU A 764 45.18 -43.16 -40.35
CA GLU A 764 43.91 -43.42 -41.02
C GLU A 764 43.59 -42.39 -42.14
N ALA A 765 44.44 -41.38 -42.30
CA ALA A 765 44.27 -40.35 -43.32
C ALA A 765 44.49 -40.93 -44.73
N ASN A 766 43.52 -40.73 -45.63
CA ASN A 766 43.55 -41.26 -46.99
C ASN A 766 43.87 -40.15 -48.01
N PRO A 767 44.73 -40.39 -49.02
CA PRO A 767 44.98 -39.44 -50.09
C PRO A 767 43.78 -39.36 -51.07
N VAL A 768 43.42 -38.15 -51.46
CA VAL A 768 42.40 -37.83 -52.47
C VAL A 768 42.92 -36.66 -53.30
N GLY A 769 43.49 -36.95 -54.48
CA GLY A 769 44.24 -35.96 -55.26
C GLY A 769 45.41 -35.39 -54.46
N ASP A 770 45.52 -34.06 -54.41
CA ASP A 770 46.54 -33.33 -53.63
C ASP A 770 46.17 -33.14 -52.14
N PHE A 771 45.06 -33.73 -51.67
CA PHE A 771 44.54 -33.56 -50.31
C PHE A 771 44.59 -34.85 -49.49
N LYS A 772 44.68 -34.69 -48.17
CA LYS A 772 44.51 -35.79 -47.20
C LYS A 772 43.16 -35.67 -46.50
N VAL A 773 42.35 -36.73 -46.54
CA VAL A 773 41.04 -36.78 -45.89
C VAL A 773 41.10 -37.71 -44.68
N LEU A 774 40.72 -37.18 -43.51
CA LEU A 774 40.59 -37.95 -42.28
C LEU A 774 39.17 -37.80 -41.73
N VAL A 775 38.45 -38.92 -41.63
CA VAL A 775 37.13 -38.97 -41.00
C VAL A 775 37.14 -40.10 -40.00
N ALA A 776 36.99 -39.78 -38.71
CA ALA A 776 37.16 -40.73 -37.62
C ALA A 776 36.26 -40.42 -36.42
N GLN A 777 36.07 -41.42 -35.56
CA GLN A 777 35.37 -41.29 -34.30
C GLN A 777 36.36 -41.28 -33.13
N LEU A 778 36.20 -40.35 -32.20
CA LEU A 778 36.86 -40.32 -30.90
C LEU A 778 35.78 -40.38 -29.81
N PRO A 779 35.51 -41.57 -29.24
CA PRO A 779 34.45 -41.72 -28.24
C PRO A 779 34.78 -40.96 -26.95
N ASP A 780 33.74 -40.49 -26.27
CA ASP A 780 33.78 -39.83 -24.96
C ASP A 780 34.64 -38.56 -24.87
N ILE A 781 34.73 -37.83 -25.99
CA ILE A 781 35.42 -36.53 -26.04
C ILE A 781 34.40 -35.39 -26.15
N GLU A 782 34.53 -34.41 -25.25
CA GLU A 782 33.70 -33.20 -25.24
C GLU A 782 34.07 -32.23 -26.38
N ALA A 783 33.15 -31.33 -26.72
CA ALA A 783 33.20 -30.48 -27.91
C ALA A 783 34.52 -29.72 -28.09
N GLU A 784 35.01 -29.01 -27.07
CA GLU A 784 36.20 -28.17 -27.20
C GLU A 784 37.50 -28.99 -27.31
N ALA A 785 37.55 -30.15 -26.64
CA ALA A 785 38.66 -31.10 -26.78
C ALA A 785 38.67 -31.78 -28.16
N LEU A 786 37.48 -32.14 -28.68
CA LEU A 786 37.32 -32.71 -30.03
C LEU A 786 37.71 -31.71 -31.11
N LYS A 787 37.39 -30.43 -30.88
CA LYS A 787 37.78 -29.33 -31.76
C LYS A 787 39.29 -29.14 -31.80
N SER A 788 39.93 -29.08 -30.64
CA SER A 788 41.39 -28.97 -30.53
C SER A 788 42.10 -30.16 -31.21
N ALA A 789 41.56 -31.37 -31.06
CA ALA A 789 42.03 -32.56 -31.76
C ALA A 789 41.94 -32.44 -33.29
N ALA A 790 40.79 -31.99 -33.81
CA ALA A 790 40.59 -31.81 -35.26
C ALA A 790 41.54 -30.75 -35.85
N GLU A 791 41.75 -29.64 -35.15
CA GLU A 791 42.71 -28.59 -35.56
C GLU A 791 44.16 -29.11 -35.59
N LYS A 792 44.58 -29.84 -34.55
CA LYS A 792 45.92 -30.44 -34.49
C LYS A 792 46.15 -31.44 -35.63
N LEU A 793 45.16 -32.28 -35.93
CA LEU A 793 45.24 -33.25 -37.02
C LEU A 793 45.31 -32.56 -38.38
N SER A 794 44.48 -31.55 -38.60
CA SER A 794 44.49 -30.74 -39.82
C SER A 794 45.86 -30.07 -40.03
N ALA A 795 46.42 -29.48 -38.97
CA ALA A 795 47.74 -28.85 -39.01
C ALA A 795 48.87 -29.84 -39.33
N LYS A 796 48.84 -31.06 -38.77
CA LYS A 796 49.84 -32.11 -39.04
C LYS A 796 49.72 -32.71 -40.44
N LEU A 797 48.51 -32.80 -40.99
CA LEU A 797 48.25 -33.39 -42.31
C LEU A 797 48.50 -32.42 -43.47
N GLY A 798 48.53 -31.10 -43.21
CA GLY A 798 48.75 -30.07 -44.22
C GLY A 798 47.49 -29.82 -45.05
N ASN A 799 47.57 -29.97 -46.38
CA ASN A 799 46.45 -29.87 -47.32
C ASN A 799 45.40 -30.94 -47.01
N SER A 800 44.51 -30.66 -46.06
CA SER A 800 43.65 -31.69 -45.48
C SER A 800 42.23 -31.22 -45.18
N ALA A 801 41.33 -32.21 -45.13
CA ALA A 801 39.98 -32.10 -44.63
C ALA A 801 39.77 -33.13 -43.52
N VAL A 802 39.64 -32.65 -42.28
CA VAL A 802 39.47 -33.49 -41.09
C VAL A 802 38.05 -33.35 -40.57
N VAL A 803 37.37 -34.47 -40.32
CA VAL A 803 36.07 -34.54 -39.63
C VAL A 803 36.16 -35.53 -38.49
N LEU A 804 35.87 -35.09 -37.27
CA LEU A 804 35.83 -35.94 -36.09
C LEU A 804 34.41 -35.99 -35.51
N GLY A 805 34.01 -37.18 -35.06
CA GLY A 805 32.78 -37.39 -34.32
C GLY A 805 33.04 -37.95 -32.93
N SER A 806 32.26 -37.52 -31.95
CA SER A 806 32.25 -38.07 -30.60
C SER A 806 30.81 -38.26 -30.15
N SER A 807 30.59 -39.28 -29.34
CA SER A 807 29.37 -39.51 -28.58
C SER A 807 29.77 -39.70 -27.13
N THR A 808 29.08 -39.03 -26.21
CA THR A 808 29.22 -39.23 -24.76
C THR A 808 28.19 -40.24 -24.26
N GLU A 809 28.39 -40.80 -23.06
CA GLU A 809 27.50 -41.81 -22.46
C GLU A 809 26.04 -41.37 -22.32
N ASP A 810 25.79 -40.05 -22.21
CA ASP A 810 24.45 -39.44 -22.17
C ASP A 810 23.77 -39.34 -23.56
N GLY A 811 24.39 -39.88 -24.61
CA GLY A 811 23.85 -39.94 -25.97
C GLY A 811 24.03 -38.66 -26.78
N LYS A 812 24.72 -37.65 -26.25
CA LYS A 812 24.99 -36.40 -26.96
C LYS A 812 26.08 -36.60 -28.02
N VAL A 813 25.78 -36.21 -29.25
CA VAL A 813 26.73 -36.28 -30.37
C VAL A 813 27.39 -34.93 -30.57
N THR A 814 28.70 -34.93 -30.76
CA THR A 814 29.47 -33.76 -31.20
C THR A 814 30.26 -34.09 -32.45
N LEU A 815 30.20 -33.20 -33.43
CA LEU A 815 30.88 -33.30 -34.72
C LEU A 815 31.72 -32.05 -34.94
N VAL A 816 32.97 -32.22 -35.38
CA VAL A 816 33.86 -31.11 -35.74
C VAL A 816 34.42 -31.33 -37.12
N ALA A 817 34.45 -30.27 -37.94
CA ALA A 817 35.21 -30.23 -39.18
C ALA A 817 36.32 -29.18 -39.12
N SER A 818 37.53 -29.54 -39.52
CA SER A 818 38.69 -28.64 -39.69
C SER A 818 39.28 -28.80 -41.09
N PHE A 819 39.20 -27.74 -41.90
CA PHE A 819 39.62 -27.74 -43.31
C PHE A 819 40.76 -26.75 -43.54
N SER A 820 41.79 -27.21 -44.25
CA SER A 820 42.92 -26.39 -44.71
C SER A 820 42.48 -25.28 -45.66
N LYS A 821 43.36 -24.29 -45.88
CA LYS A 821 43.06 -23.15 -46.75
C LYS A 821 42.83 -23.59 -48.20
N GLU A 822 43.57 -24.60 -48.63
CA GLU A 822 43.54 -25.19 -49.96
C GLU A 822 42.22 -25.93 -50.21
N VAL A 823 41.69 -26.62 -49.18
CA VAL A 823 40.34 -27.22 -49.23
C VAL A 823 39.26 -26.14 -49.34
N ASN A 824 39.41 -25.04 -48.60
CA ASN A 824 38.48 -23.91 -48.69
C ASN A 824 38.54 -23.21 -50.06
N ALA A 825 39.72 -23.14 -50.69
CA ALA A 825 39.91 -22.58 -52.03
C ALA A 825 39.18 -23.40 -53.11
N LYS A 826 38.95 -24.70 -52.89
CA LYS A 826 38.06 -25.55 -53.73
C LYS A 826 36.56 -25.29 -53.50
N GLY A 827 36.20 -24.36 -52.61
CA GLY A 827 34.81 -23.96 -52.35
C GLY A 827 34.10 -24.76 -51.25
N LEU A 828 34.78 -25.71 -50.59
CA LEU A 828 34.26 -26.42 -49.43
C LEU A 828 34.35 -25.55 -48.17
N GLN A 829 33.29 -25.47 -47.37
CA GLN A 829 33.28 -24.69 -46.12
C GLN A 829 32.90 -25.60 -44.95
N ALA A 830 33.77 -25.70 -43.94
CA ALA A 830 33.60 -26.57 -42.77
C ALA A 830 32.24 -26.36 -42.08
N GLY A 831 31.83 -25.09 -41.90
CA GLY A 831 30.52 -24.74 -41.31
C GLY A 831 29.32 -25.33 -42.05
N LYS A 832 29.25 -25.13 -43.37
CA LYS A 832 28.15 -25.65 -44.19
C LYS A 832 28.19 -27.17 -44.30
N PHE A 833 29.40 -27.72 -44.42
CA PHE A 833 29.62 -29.16 -44.53
C PHE A 833 29.17 -29.89 -43.27
N ILE A 834 29.70 -29.51 -42.10
CA ILE A 834 29.40 -30.22 -40.85
C ILE A 834 27.94 -30.03 -40.42
N GLY A 835 27.34 -28.87 -40.71
CA GLY A 835 25.92 -28.62 -40.44
C GLY A 835 24.98 -29.50 -41.27
N ALA A 836 25.36 -29.89 -42.49
CA ALA A 836 24.60 -30.85 -43.29
C ALA A 836 24.75 -32.29 -42.75
N ILE A 837 25.97 -32.68 -42.36
CA ILE A 837 26.25 -34.00 -41.77
C ILE A 837 25.53 -34.18 -40.43
N ALA A 838 25.49 -33.14 -39.59
CA ALA A 838 24.83 -33.20 -38.28
C ALA A 838 23.32 -33.50 -38.35
N LYS A 839 22.64 -33.17 -39.46
CA LYS A 839 21.22 -33.49 -39.64
C LYS A 839 20.94 -34.99 -39.62
N ILE A 840 21.91 -35.83 -40.01
CA ILE A 840 21.80 -37.29 -39.97
C ILE A 840 21.69 -37.79 -38.52
N CYS A 841 22.34 -37.09 -37.59
CA CYS A 841 22.25 -37.32 -36.14
C CYS A 841 21.11 -36.51 -35.48
N ASN A 842 20.10 -36.07 -36.23
CA ASN A 842 19.02 -35.18 -35.77
C ASN A 842 19.54 -33.89 -35.09
N GLY A 843 20.57 -33.32 -35.71
CA GLY A 843 21.39 -32.26 -35.16
C GLY A 843 21.51 -31.02 -36.04
N GLY A 844 22.25 -30.04 -35.53
CA GLY A 844 22.51 -28.78 -36.22
C GLY A 844 23.76 -28.09 -35.68
N GLY A 845 24.30 -27.17 -36.47
CA GLY A 845 25.50 -26.42 -36.10
C GLY A 845 26.09 -25.65 -37.27
N GLY A 846 27.25 -25.06 -37.05
CA GLY A 846 27.91 -24.20 -38.01
C GLY A 846 29.23 -23.64 -37.49
N GLY A 847 29.88 -22.83 -38.30
CA GLY A 847 31.17 -22.26 -37.94
C GLY A 847 31.82 -21.57 -39.12
N ARG A 848 33.12 -21.26 -38.96
CA ARG A 848 33.92 -20.59 -39.98
C ARG A 848 34.22 -21.55 -41.14
N PRO A 849 34.61 -21.03 -42.31
CA PRO A 849 34.98 -21.87 -43.45
C PRO A 849 36.06 -22.91 -43.15
N ASN A 850 37.02 -22.60 -42.27
CA ASN A 850 38.12 -23.48 -41.91
C ASN A 850 37.87 -24.35 -40.66
N LEU A 851 36.90 -24.01 -39.82
CA LEU A 851 36.62 -24.74 -38.58
C LEU A 851 35.17 -24.57 -38.15
N ALA A 852 34.50 -25.69 -37.87
CA ALA A 852 33.12 -25.67 -37.40
C ALA A 852 32.80 -26.83 -36.47
N GLN A 853 31.79 -26.62 -35.64
CA GLN A 853 31.26 -27.62 -34.72
C GLN A 853 29.75 -27.75 -34.91
N ALA A 854 29.23 -28.96 -34.69
CA ALA A 854 27.81 -29.24 -34.70
C ALA A 854 27.46 -30.28 -33.63
N GLY A 855 26.23 -30.18 -33.12
CA GLY A 855 25.69 -31.14 -32.16
C GLY A 855 24.62 -32.03 -32.79
N GLY A 856 24.46 -33.25 -32.29
CA GLY A 856 23.40 -34.19 -32.67
C GLY A 856 22.75 -34.83 -31.45
N LYS A 857 21.51 -35.30 -31.63
CA LYS A 857 20.68 -35.93 -30.59
C LYS A 857 20.60 -37.45 -30.72
N ASP A 858 21.04 -38.02 -31.83
CA ASP A 858 20.99 -39.46 -32.10
C ASP A 858 22.40 -40.05 -32.32
N ALA A 859 22.95 -40.65 -31.26
CA ALA A 859 24.25 -41.31 -31.28
C ALA A 859 24.29 -42.56 -32.16
N SER A 860 23.17 -43.26 -32.35
CA SER A 860 23.10 -44.46 -33.19
C SER A 860 23.40 -44.17 -34.67
N LYS A 861 23.18 -42.92 -35.09
CA LYS A 861 23.40 -42.42 -36.44
C LYS A 861 24.79 -41.85 -36.69
N LEU A 862 25.64 -41.76 -35.66
CA LEU A 862 26.99 -41.21 -35.79
C LEU A 862 27.87 -41.97 -36.81
N PRO A 863 27.88 -43.33 -36.85
CA PRO A 863 28.62 -44.06 -37.87
C PRO A 863 28.14 -43.75 -39.30
N GLU A 864 26.83 -43.63 -39.51
CA GLU A 864 26.21 -43.27 -40.80
C GLU A 864 26.62 -41.83 -41.22
N ALA A 865 26.63 -40.90 -40.27
CA ALA A 865 27.04 -39.52 -40.50
C ALA A 865 28.52 -39.41 -40.90
N LEU A 866 29.41 -40.14 -40.24
CA LEU A 866 30.85 -40.15 -40.55
C LEU A 866 31.14 -40.81 -41.91
N GLU A 867 30.50 -41.93 -42.25
CA GLU A 867 30.67 -42.54 -43.58
C GLU A 867 30.11 -41.64 -44.70
N THR A 868 28.99 -40.96 -44.45
CA THR A 868 28.46 -39.96 -45.39
C THR A 868 29.44 -38.80 -45.59
N ALA A 869 30.02 -38.28 -44.50
CA ALA A 869 31.03 -37.22 -44.56
C ALA A 869 32.26 -37.66 -45.38
N LYS A 870 32.75 -38.88 -45.16
CA LYS A 870 33.88 -39.47 -45.89
C LYS A 870 33.59 -39.60 -47.39
N SER A 871 32.40 -40.05 -47.77
CA SER A 871 31.98 -40.17 -49.17
C SER A 871 31.87 -38.80 -49.85
N GLN A 872 31.24 -37.82 -49.19
CA GLN A 872 31.08 -36.47 -49.73
C GLN A 872 32.43 -35.75 -49.91
N LEU A 873 33.35 -35.87 -48.94
CA LEU A 873 34.69 -35.28 -49.04
C LEU A 873 35.50 -35.90 -50.18
N ARG A 874 35.44 -37.23 -50.34
CA ARG A 874 36.11 -37.90 -51.47
C ARG A 874 35.60 -37.40 -52.82
N LYS A 875 34.27 -37.28 -52.98
CA LYS A 875 33.66 -36.82 -54.23
C LYS A 875 33.97 -35.34 -54.53
N ALA A 876 34.02 -34.50 -53.50
CA ALA A 876 34.24 -33.07 -53.67
C ALA A 876 35.72 -32.68 -53.85
N LEU A 877 36.65 -33.53 -53.40
CA LEU A 877 38.10 -33.26 -53.46
C LEU A 877 38.84 -34.04 -54.55
N ALA A 878 38.29 -35.16 -55.04
CA ALA A 878 38.73 -35.84 -56.26
C ALA A 878 38.61 -34.90 -57.47
#